data_AF-A0A934E9S6-F1
#
_entry.id   AF-A0A934E9S6-F1
#
_cell.length_a   1.000
_cell.length_b   1.000
_cell.length_c   1.000
_cell.angle_alpha   90.00
_cell.angle_beta   90.00
_cell.angle_gamma   90.00
#
_symmetry.space_group_name_H-M   'P 1'
#
loop_
_entity.id
_entity.type
_entity.pdbx_description
1 polymer ?
#
loop_
_entity_poly.entity_id
_entity_poly.type
_entity_poly.pdbx_seq_one_letter_code
_entity_poly.pdbx_strand_id
1 'polypeptide(L)'
;MNNVLLSVLITTLSATACRAAAVPSPVDDASELEAGIAKQLPRLARMTFHPSFELFEDAGKPWPQDKALGALWVHEVDDRLRVDGAAYEPGGTLLVSERGEDHYRHRIQRLSSSGTALSSFTVSGYYESILAGDLGGKPSLVTQDMYQVQVLDRDGTPRWKDSRPMESAVLCDLDGDGKGELVGAVARYKNLVQALSADGRLRWEAALPADSLLNVAAASLGGKEGTLVAAFSARRGRATVFILDGNGRTVLDYPDDTSPELGALGRLPDGSPFIATVGSRWQSGHSRLRISRLSGRTKKLEAESDLGPIHAVSMALADLDADRSPEVLLGTDNGWVMVFDLKARRLSQRHFFGSIPSLAAGGLEPDGSQWAYAAVRGVTSRVYGIRLHPGLGILKALPVAAPSAGTEPPKSPAWSKEIDGALEAFLEKGPDGPAVFEAEGTLWAGDAGDAFLRWLAAEGMLPKPRDGKEPLARYDALLSRDRRKAKELAATLLAGMKEAEVRGLAGRFFSQRFYGRIYRPVTDLVARLRATGRPVWIASDSPRWIVEAGIEFLEIEPERVAAMDLVVQDGVLTAKLKKPAVKKALGRRPSLVVGGSEDGDALLRSSSGRALLITHGRADPGLLKTARKKGWLVQDFP
;
A
#
# COMPACT_ATOMS: atom_id res chain seq x y z
N MET A 1 16.28 14.26 -35.72
CA MET A 1 15.68 15.61 -35.75
C MET A 1 14.42 15.56 -36.59
N ASN A 2 13.28 15.84 -35.94
CA ASN A 2 11.93 16.19 -36.43
C ASN A 2 11.23 15.21 -37.41
N ASN A 3 10.30 14.38 -36.93
CA ASN A 3 8.85 14.64 -36.67
C ASN A 3 8.05 15.09 -37.90
N VAL A 4 7.00 14.32 -38.25
CA VAL A 4 5.58 14.69 -38.08
C VAL A 4 4.66 13.52 -38.47
N LEU A 5 3.62 13.33 -37.67
CA LEU A 5 2.49 12.39 -37.79
C LEU A 5 1.66 12.58 -39.07
N LEU A 6 0.99 11.51 -39.52
CA LEU A 6 -0.43 11.60 -39.89
C LEU A 6 -1.15 10.24 -39.75
N SER A 7 -2.25 10.26 -39.02
CA SER A 7 -3.23 9.18 -38.81
C SER A 7 -4.36 9.29 -39.83
N VAL A 8 -4.81 8.18 -40.43
CA VAL A 8 -6.14 8.04 -41.07
C VAL A 8 -6.67 6.62 -40.86
N LEU A 9 -7.96 6.56 -40.55
CA LEU A 9 -8.77 5.43 -40.13
C LEU A 9 -9.79 5.16 -41.25
N ILE A 10 -9.78 3.99 -41.90
CA ILE A 10 -10.90 3.54 -42.77
C ILE A 10 -11.11 2.02 -42.62
N THR A 11 -12.36 1.70 -42.30
CA THR A 11 -13.02 0.40 -42.17
C THR A 11 -13.24 -0.28 -43.54
N THR A 12 -13.11 -1.61 -43.61
CA THR A 12 -13.82 -2.39 -44.64
C THR A 12 -14.28 -3.75 -44.09
N LEU A 13 -15.54 -4.07 -44.43
CA LEU A 13 -16.29 -5.26 -44.11
C LEU A 13 -15.66 -6.55 -44.69
N SER A 14 -15.89 -7.67 -44.01
CA SER A 14 -16.15 -8.94 -44.70
C SER A 14 -17.23 -9.72 -43.97
N ALA A 15 -18.37 -9.80 -44.63
CA ALA A 15 -19.49 -10.66 -44.31
C ALA A 15 -19.30 -11.98 -45.06
N THR A 16 -19.25 -13.10 -44.34
CA THR A 16 -19.51 -14.42 -44.93
C THR A 16 -20.55 -15.10 -44.07
N ALA A 17 -21.71 -15.31 -44.69
CA ALA A 17 -22.89 -15.93 -44.11
C ALA A 17 -22.65 -17.38 -43.74
N CYS A 18 -23.06 -17.78 -42.53
CA CYS A 18 -23.36 -19.16 -42.22
C CYS A 18 -24.77 -19.24 -41.61
N ARG A 19 -25.56 -20.18 -42.13
CA ARG A 19 -27.01 -20.28 -42.04
C ARG A 19 -27.52 -20.52 -40.62
N ALA A 20 -28.69 -19.94 -40.35
CA ALA A 20 -29.50 -20.11 -39.16
C ALA A 20 -29.93 -21.57 -38.94
N ALA A 21 -29.78 -22.05 -37.71
CA ALA A 21 -30.57 -23.13 -37.13
C ALA A 21 -31.50 -22.52 -36.07
N ALA A 22 -32.75 -22.96 -36.07
CA ALA A 22 -33.88 -22.38 -35.36
C ALA A 22 -33.67 -22.31 -33.83
N VAL A 23 -34.02 -21.16 -33.25
CA VAL A 23 -34.15 -20.94 -31.81
C VAL A 23 -35.55 -21.40 -31.37
N PRO A 24 -35.70 -22.27 -30.35
CA PRO A 24 -36.99 -22.46 -29.70
C PRO A 24 -37.33 -21.24 -28.83
N SER A 25 -38.58 -20.80 -28.87
CA SER A 25 -39.16 -19.75 -28.04
C SER A 25 -38.90 -19.95 -26.54
N PRO A 26 -38.84 -18.85 -25.75
CA PRO A 26 -38.57 -18.92 -24.32
C PRO A 26 -39.72 -19.61 -23.58
N VAL A 27 -39.37 -20.50 -22.65
CA VAL A 27 -40.30 -21.04 -21.67
C VAL A 27 -40.59 -19.92 -20.67
N ASP A 28 -41.82 -19.41 -20.72
CA ASP A 28 -42.42 -18.60 -19.67
C ASP A 28 -42.67 -19.50 -18.45
N ASP A 29 -41.72 -19.58 -17.53
CA ASP A 29 -42.05 -19.82 -16.13
C ASP A 29 -40.91 -19.38 -15.19
N ALA A 30 -40.82 -18.08 -14.96
CA ALA A 30 -39.93 -17.49 -13.97
C ALA A 30 -40.46 -17.64 -12.52
N SER A 31 -41.56 -18.36 -12.31
CA SER A 31 -42.25 -18.46 -11.02
C SER A 31 -41.75 -19.59 -10.11
N GLU A 32 -41.03 -20.59 -10.64
CA GLU A 32 -40.52 -21.72 -9.85
C GLU A 32 -39.05 -21.58 -9.40
N LEU A 33 -38.29 -20.61 -9.91
CA LEU A 33 -36.89 -20.40 -9.50
C LEU A 33 -36.74 -19.56 -8.21
N GLU A 34 -37.79 -18.84 -7.79
CA GLU A 34 -37.73 -17.97 -6.60
C GLU A 34 -38.01 -18.69 -5.27
N ALA A 35 -38.55 -19.92 -5.29
CA ALA A 35 -38.92 -20.63 -4.06
C ALA A 35 -37.78 -21.46 -3.42
N GLY A 36 -36.61 -21.58 -4.07
CA GLY A 36 -35.53 -22.48 -3.62
C GLY A 36 -34.33 -21.85 -2.90
N ILE A 37 -34.16 -20.51 -2.95
CA ILE A 37 -32.94 -19.82 -2.47
C ILE A 37 -33.20 -18.97 -1.21
N ALA A 38 -34.32 -19.21 -0.52
CA ALA A 38 -34.62 -18.61 0.78
C ALA A 38 -34.15 -19.47 1.96
N LYS A 39 -32.87 -19.85 2.00
CA LYS A 39 -32.18 -20.08 3.28
C LYS A 39 -31.29 -18.88 3.53
N GLN A 40 -31.73 -18.06 4.47
CA GLN A 40 -31.06 -16.84 4.93
C GLN A 40 -29.55 -17.07 5.09
N LEU A 41 -28.76 -16.57 4.14
CA LEU A 41 -27.36 -16.29 4.40
C LEU A 41 -27.30 -15.22 5.50
N PRO A 42 -26.45 -15.37 6.53
CA PRO A 42 -26.33 -14.36 7.57
C PRO A 42 -26.04 -13.00 6.92
N ARG A 43 -26.77 -11.97 7.34
CA ARG A 43 -26.61 -10.59 6.85
C ARG A 43 -25.13 -10.22 6.83
N LEU A 44 -24.60 -10.01 5.63
CA LEU A 44 -23.24 -9.52 5.39
C LEU A 44 -23.01 -8.27 6.26
N ALA A 45 -21.99 -8.30 7.11
CA ALA A 45 -21.50 -7.09 7.75
C ALA A 45 -21.00 -6.16 6.64
N ARG A 46 -21.74 -5.09 6.35
CA ARG A 46 -21.26 -4.05 5.43
C ARG A 46 -20.02 -3.41 6.05
N MET A 47 -18.92 -3.40 5.29
CA MET A 47 -17.72 -2.70 5.68
C MET A 47 -18.00 -1.20 5.61
N THR A 48 -18.05 -0.53 6.77
CA THR A 48 -18.07 0.93 6.83
C THR A 48 -16.65 1.41 6.59
N PHE A 49 -16.44 2.14 5.49
CA PHE A 49 -15.15 2.78 5.22
C PHE A 49 -14.99 3.96 6.18
N HIS A 50 -14.04 3.86 7.11
CA HIS A 50 -13.72 4.90 8.07
C HIS A 50 -12.42 5.60 7.63
N PRO A 51 -12.50 6.82 7.08
CA PRO A 51 -11.35 7.51 6.50
C PRO A 51 -10.54 8.31 7.55
N SER A 52 -10.34 7.78 8.75
CA SER A 52 -9.61 8.46 9.83
C SER A 52 -9.04 7.46 10.85
N PHE A 53 -7.82 7.72 11.29
CA PHE A 53 -7.23 7.16 12.51
C PHE A 53 -8.05 7.65 13.71
N GLU A 54 -9.13 6.96 14.05
CA GLU A 54 -9.53 6.88 15.45
C GLU A 54 -8.86 5.63 16.02
N LEU A 55 -8.04 5.81 17.05
CA LEU A 55 -7.98 4.82 18.12
C LEU A 55 -9.44 4.61 18.54
N PHE A 56 -10.00 3.44 18.25
CA PHE A 56 -11.38 3.12 18.62
C PHE A 56 -11.51 3.16 20.15
N GLU A 57 -12.01 4.27 20.68
CA GLU A 57 -12.93 4.24 21.80
C GLU A 57 -14.37 4.29 21.24
N ASP A 58 -15.08 3.19 21.48
CA ASP A 58 -16.53 3.01 21.51
C ASP A 58 -17.37 2.66 20.26
N ALA A 59 -17.88 1.42 20.27
CA ALA A 59 -19.20 1.06 19.76
C ALA A 59 -19.79 -0.12 20.56
N GLY A 60 -20.12 0.09 21.85
CA GLY A 60 -21.31 -0.48 22.51
C GLY A 60 -21.46 -2.01 22.67
N LYS A 61 -20.49 -2.83 22.26
CA LYS A 61 -20.31 -4.22 22.70
C LYS A 61 -18.81 -4.46 22.87
N PRO A 62 -18.35 -5.01 24.01
CA PRO A 62 -16.93 -5.27 24.21
C PRO A 62 -16.44 -6.26 23.16
N TRP A 63 -15.46 -5.84 22.36
CA TRP A 63 -14.58 -6.75 21.63
C TRP A 63 -13.88 -7.68 22.65
N PRO A 64 -13.52 -8.92 22.29
CA PRO A 64 -12.42 -9.59 22.96
C PRO A 64 -11.17 -8.75 22.70
N GLN A 65 -10.54 -8.25 23.76
CA GLN A 65 -9.76 -7.02 23.81
C GLN A 65 -8.28 -7.20 23.43
N ASP A 66 -7.93 -8.17 22.59
CA ASP A 66 -6.63 -8.80 22.81
C ASP A 66 -5.63 -8.70 21.65
N LYS A 67 -5.88 -8.26 20.41
CA LYS A 67 -4.87 -8.44 19.33
C LYS A 67 -4.58 -7.18 18.50
N ALA A 68 -3.34 -6.68 18.54
CA ALA A 68 -2.89 -5.50 17.77
C ALA A 68 -1.71 -5.84 16.83
N LEU A 69 -1.69 -5.24 15.63
CA LEU A 69 -0.58 -5.42 14.68
C LEU A 69 0.51 -4.38 14.93
N GLY A 70 1.57 -4.80 15.61
CA GLY A 70 2.73 -3.96 15.90
C GLY A 70 3.84 -4.16 14.86
N ALA A 71 4.44 -3.07 14.38
CA ALA A 71 5.76 -3.13 13.78
C ALA A 71 6.78 -3.16 14.93
N LEU A 72 7.54 -4.25 15.02
CA LEU A 72 8.50 -4.46 16.10
C LEU A 72 9.87 -3.87 15.76
N TRP A 73 10.20 -3.86 14.48
CA TRP A 73 11.41 -3.25 13.95
C TRP A 73 11.19 -2.81 12.50
N VAL A 74 12.09 -1.96 12.02
CA VAL A 74 12.15 -1.49 10.64
C VAL A 74 13.57 -1.65 10.12
N HIS A 75 13.70 -2.19 8.91
CA HIS A 75 14.91 -2.13 8.10
C HIS A 75 14.72 -1.05 7.04
N GLU A 76 15.50 0.02 7.15
CA GLU A 76 15.54 1.09 6.17
C GLU A 76 16.32 0.62 4.95
N VAL A 77 15.70 0.70 3.77
CA VAL A 77 16.39 0.46 2.51
C VAL A 77 16.96 1.77 2.00
N ASP A 78 18.16 1.71 1.42
CA ASP A 78 18.81 2.87 0.80
C ASP A 78 17.83 3.58 -0.15
N ASP A 79 17.75 4.92 -0.05
CA ASP A 79 16.79 5.73 -0.80
C ASP A 79 16.91 5.59 -2.33
N ARG A 80 18.06 5.10 -2.84
CA ARG A 80 18.30 4.81 -4.26
C ARG A 80 17.80 3.43 -4.69
N LEU A 81 17.40 2.60 -3.74
CA LEU A 81 16.94 1.24 -3.97
C LEU A 81 15.44 1.12 -3.69
N ARG A 82 14.81 0.15 -4.36
CA ARG A 82 13.39 -0.18 -4.15
C ARG A 82 13.23 -1.60 -3.69
N VAL A 83 12.39 -1.84 -2.69
CA VAL A 83 12.04 -3.21 -2.33
C VAL A 83 11.04 -3.75 -3.34
N ASP A 84 11.39 -4.84 -4.01
CA ASP A 84 10.50 -5.54 -4.94
C ASP A 84 10.02 -6.88 -4.41
N GLY A 85 10.68 -7.46 -3.41
CA GLY A 85 10.23 -8.70 -2.81
C GLY A 85 10.89 -8.99 -1.47
N ALA A 86 10.21 -9.78 -0.65
CA ALA A 86 10.72 -10.36 0.56
C ALA A 86 10.38 -11.86 0.58
N ALA A 87 11.28 -12.67 1.12
CA ALA A 87 11.08 -14.09 1.29
C ALA A 87 11.78 -14.61 2.54
N TYR A 88 11.14 -15.51 3.27
CA TYR A 88 11.70 -16.06 4.49
C TYR A 88 12.43 -17.39 4.20
N GLU A 89 13.70 -17.48 4.60
CA GLU A 89 14.51 -18.69 4.47
C GLU A 89 14.33 -19.59 5.71
N PRO A 90 14.15 -20.91 5.52
CA PRO A 90 14.25 -21.88 6.62
C PRO A 90 15.57 -21.71 7.39
N GLY A 91 15.48 -21.40 8.68
CA GLY A 91 16.66 -21.13 9.52
C GLY A 91 16.78 -19.70 10.07
N GLY A 92 15.75 -18.85 9.95
CA GLY A 92 15.70 -17.58 10.69
C GLY A 92 16.12 -16.34 9.92
N THR A 93 16.30 -16.46 8.60
CA THR A 93 16.83 -15.36 7.78
C THR A 93 15.76 -14.83 6.84
N LEU A 94 15.51 -13.53 6.87
CA LEU A 94 14.67 -12.84 5.90
C LEU A 94 15.54 -12.35 4.74
N LEU A 95 15.15 -12.67 3.52
CA LEU A 95 15.76 -12.15 2.30
C LEU A 95 14.91 -11.00 1.77
N VAL A 96 15.57 -9.90 1.40
CA VAL A 96 14.94 -8.71 0.83
C VAL A 96 15.62 -8.41 -0.50
N SER A 97 14.83 -8.30 -1.57
CA SER A 97 15.30 -7.87 -2.89
C SER A 97 15.19 -6.35 -3.01
N GLU A 98 16.34 -5.69 -3.09
CA GLU A 98 16.48 -4.24 -3.20
C GLU A 98 17.00 -3.88 -4.60
N ARG A 99 16.12 -3.41 -5.48
CA ARG A 99 16.42 -3.08 -6.87
C ARG A 99 17.06 -1.70 -6.99
N GLY A 100 18.17 -1.60 -7.72
CA GLY A 100 18.83 -0.35 -8.04
C GLY A 100 18.13 0.49 -9.10
N GLU A 101 18.61 1.73 -9.27
CA GLU A 101 18.06 2.70 -10.24
C GLU A 101 18.13 2.22 -11.70
N ASP A 102 19.08 1.35 -12.03
CA ASP A 102 19.20 0.78 -13.38
C ASP A 102 18.17 -0.33 -13.67
N HIS A 103 17.37 -0.72 -12.68
CA HIS A 103 16.39 -1.80 -12.74
C HIS A 103 16.92 -3.21 -13.01
N TYR A 104 18.22 -3.37 -13.30
CA TYR A 104 18.83 -4.65 -13.68
C TYR A 104 19.83 -5.17 -12.65
N ARG A 105 20.09 -4.43 -11.58
CA ARG A 105 20.87 -4.92 -10.44
C ARG A 105 20.00 -4.93 -9.20
N HIS A 106 19.89 -6.11 -8.58
CA HIS A 106 19.23 -6.29 -7.31
C HIS A 106 20.28 -6.63 -6.25
N ARG A 107 20.29 -5.87 -5.16
CA ARG A 107 20.97 -6.24 -3.93
C ARG A 107 20.04 -7.15 -3.13
N ILE A 108 20.46 -8.38 -2.91
CA ILE A 108 19.76 -9.30 -2.02
C ILE A 108 20.34 -9.11 -0.63
N GLN A 109 19.56 -8.49 0.26
CA GLN A 109 19.92 -8.25 1.64
C GLN A 109 19.38 -9.39 2.51
N ARG A 110 20.26 -9.99 3.33
CA ARG A 110 19.87 -10.94 4.37
C ARG A 110 19.71 -10.20 5.69
N LEU A 111 18.59 -10.41 6.35
CA LEU A 111 18.24 -9.84 7.64
C LEU A 111 18.01 -10.98 8.65
N SER A 112 18.39 -10.75 9.90
CA SER A 112 17.93 -11.60 11.01
C SER A 112 16.42 -11.44 11.21
N SER A 113 15.83 -12.30 12.07
CA SER A 113 14.44 -12.13 12.53
C SER A 113 14.18 -10.79 13.23
N SER A 114 15.23 -10.12 13.74
CA SER A 114 15.17 -8.78 14.35
C SER A 114 15.41 -7.64 13.36
N GLY A 115 15.54 -7.93 12.06
CA GLY A 115 15.78 -6.92 11.02
C GLY A 115 17.23 -6.46 10.88
N THR A 116 18.17 -7.10 11.59
CA THR A 116 19.59 -6.74 11.51
C THR A 116 20.20 -7.27 10.22
N ALA A 117 20.84 -6.40 9.44
CA ALA A 117 21.60 -6.80 8.26
C ALA A 117 22.72 -7.80 8.62
N LEU A 118 22.67 -9.00 8.02
CA LEU A 118 23.65 -10.06 8.23
C LEU A 118 24.69 -10.10 7.11
N SER A 119 24.23 -10.05 5.86
CA SER A 119 25.06 -10.14 4.66
C SER A 119 24.27 -9.68 3.45
N SER A 120 24.96 -9.34 2.36
CA SER A 120 24.31 -9.03 1.10
C SER A 120 25.12 -9.54 -0.08
N PHE A 121 24.45 -9.82 -1.19
CA PHE A 121 25.08 -10.08 -2.48
C PHE A 121 24.29 -9.39 -3.59
N THR A 122 24.87 -9.26 -4.77
CA THR A 122 24.21 -8.62 -5.92
C THR A 122 23.93 -9.63 -7.01
N VAL A 123 22.76 -9.54 -7.61
CA VAL A 123 22.34 -10.36 -8.75
C VAL A 123 21.96 -9.44 -9.91
N SER A 124 22.31 -9.85 -11.13
CA SER A 124 22.07 -9.08 -12.34
C SER A 124 20.91 -9.69 -13.13
N GLY A 125 19.87 -8.89 -13.33
CA GLY A 125 18.64 -9.24 -14.02
C GLY A 125 17.54 -8.28 -13.60
N TYR A 126 16.50 -8.17 -14.42
CA TYR A 126 15.24 -7.58 -13.98
C TYR A 126 14.51 -8.68 -13.22
N TYR A 127 14.12 -8.48 -11.97
CA TYR A 127 13.32 -9.47 -11.25
C TYR A 127 12.11 -8.79 -10.61
N GLU A 128 10.94 -9.36 -10.84
CA GLU A 128 9.68 -8.85 -10.29
C GLU A 128 9.38 -9.46 -8.93
N SER A 129 9.88 -10.67 -8.66
CA SER A 129 9.68 -11.37 -7.39
C SER A 129 10.91 -12.20 -7.00
N ILE A 130 10.98 -12.48 -5.71
CA ILE A 130 11.94 -13.43 -5.13
C ILE A 130 11.20 -14.46 -4.28
N LEU A 131 11.67 -15.70 -4.33
CA LEU A 131 11.21 -16.79 -3.48
C LEU A 131 12.42 -17.38 -2.76
N ALA A 132 12.24 -17.76 -1.50
CA ALA A 132 13.27 -18.43 -0.70
C ALA A 132 12.67 -19.71 -0.13
N GLY A 133 13.43 -20.79 -0.17
CA GLY A 133 12.97 -22.07 0.34
C GLY A 133 13.94 -23.20 0.06
N ASP A 134 13.54 -24.40 0.43
CA ASP A 134 14.23 -25.61 0.03
C ASP A 134 13.89 -25.96 -1.43
N LEU A 135 14.92 -26.20 -2.25
CA LEU A 135 14.77 -26.70 -3.62
C LEU A 135 15.79 -27.83 -3.85
N GLY A 136 15.30 -29.07 -3.77
CA GLY A 136 16.14 -30.26 -3.87
C GLY A 136 16.94 -30.57 -2.60
N GLY A 137 16.42 -30.26 -1.41
CA GLY A 137 17.12 -30.45 -0.14
C GLY A 137 18.21 -29.41 0.12
N LYS A 138 18.16 -28.28 -0.60
CA LYS A 138 19.13 -27.19 -0.51
C LYS A 138 18.41 -25.84 -0.41
N PRO A 139 18.79 -24.99 0.56
CA PRO A 139 18.34 -23.60 0.59
C PRO A 139 18.69 -22.90 -0.72
N SER A 140 17.67 -22.36 -1.38
CA SER A 140 17.79 -21.73 -2.69
C SER A 140 17.02 -20.43 -2.73
N LEU A 141 17.56 -19.49 -3.50
CA LEU A 141 16.88 -18.26 -3.87
C LEU A 141 16.44 -18.40 -5.32
N VAL A 142 15.15 -18.18 -5.56
CA VAL A 142 14.59 -18.13 -6.91
C VAL A 142 14.26 -16.68 -7.22
N THR A 143 14.78 -16.18 -8.32
CA THR A 143 14.46 -14.85 -8.83
C THR A 143 13.73 -15.00 -10.16
N GLN A 144 12.65 -14.25 -10.34
CA GLN A 144 11.75 -14.44 -11.48
C GLN A 144 11.41 -13.09 -12.12
N ASP A 145 11.37 -13.08 -13.45
CA ASP A 145 10.65 -12.08 -14.24
C ASP A 145 9.74 -12.74 -15.28
N MET A 146 9.07 -11.92 -16.10
CA MET A 146 8.15 -12.37 -17.15
C MET A 146 8.78 -13.30 -18.20
N TYR A 147 10.10 -13.41 -18.32
CA TYR A 147 10.82 -14.12 -19.38
C TYR A 147 11.76 -15.21 -18.89
N GLN A 148 12.17 -15.16 -17.62
CA GLN A 148 13.13 -16.11 -17.09
C GLN A 148 12.91 -16.37 -15.61
N VAL A 149 13.30 -17.58 -15.21
CA VAL A 149 13.52 -17.92 -13.82
C VAL A 149 14.99 -18.27 -13.62
N GLN A 150 15.56 -17.80 -12.53
CA GLN A 150 16.93 -18.09 -12.16
C GLN A 150 16.96 -18.62 -10.73
N VAL A 151 17.66 -19.73 -10.56
CA VAL A 151 17.88 -20.35 -9.26
C VAL A 151 19.31 -20.12 -8.85
N LEU A 152 19.47 -19.64 -7.63
CA LEU A 152 20.73 -19.29 -7.01
C LEU A 152 20.90 -20.15 -5.76
N ASP A 153 22.14 -20.54 -5.49
CA ASP A 153 22.53 -21.01 -4.16
C ASP A 153 22.36 -19.88 -3.15
N ARG A 154 22.39 -20.25 -1.86
CA ARG A 154 22.23 -19.31 -0.76
C ARG A 154 23.10 -18.07 -0.95
N ASP A 155 24.37 -18.23 -1.30
CA ASP A 155 25.38 -17.17 -1.49
C ASP A 155 25.21 -16.31 -2.75
N GLY A 156 24.20 -16.58 -3.57
CA GLY A 156 23.94 -15.87 -4.83
C GLY A 156 24.61 -16.50 -6.05
N THR A 157 25.34 -17.60 -5.88
CA THR A 157 25.94 -18.32 -7.02
C THR A 157 24.85 -18.92 -7.90
N PRO A 158 24.82 -18.66 -9.22
CA PRO A 158 23.83 -19.25 -10.10
C PRO A 158 23.95 -20.77 -10.17
N ARG A 159 22.86 -21.48 -9.87
CA ARG A 159 22.73 -22.93 -10.08
C ARG A 159 22.31 -23.25 -11.50
N TRP A 160 21.21 -22.66 -11.92
CA TRP A 160 20.68 -22.79 -13.27
C TRP A 160 19.73 -21.64 -13.58
N LYS A 161 19.43 -21.49 -14.87
CA LYS A 161 18.54 -20.48 -15.40
C LYS A 161 17.70 -21.10 -16.50
N ASP A 162 16.45 -20.68 -16.58
CA ASP A 162 15.52 -21.16 -17.57
C ASP A 162 14.76 -19.98 -18.20
N SER A 163 14.65 -19.96 -19.53
CA SER A 163 13.99 -18.91 -20.30
C SER A 163 12.51 -19.17 -20.55
N ARG A 164 11.92 -20.17 -19.88
CA ARG A 164 10.48 -20.36 -19.89
C ARG A 164 9.86 -19.23 -19.06
N PRO A 165 8.95 -18.44 -19.66
CA PRO A 165 8.31 -17.33 -18.97
C PRO A 165 7.45 -17.85 -17.82
N MET A 166 7.48 -17.17 -16.68
CA MET A 166 6.60 -17.43 -15.55
C MET A 166 5.98 -16.10 -15.11
N GLU A 167 4.65 -16.02 -14.98
CA GLU A 167 3.98 -14.83 -14.44
C GLU A 167 3.99 -14.86 -12.91
N SER A 168 3.89 -16.05 -12.32
CA SER A 168 3.98 -16.30 -10.87
C SER A 168 4.59 -17.67 -10.64
N ALA A 169 5.32 -17.83 -9.55
CA ALA A 169 5.88 -19.11 -9.13
C ALA A 169 5.82 -19.29 -7.61
N VAL A 170 5.94 -20.54 -7.19
CA VAL A 170 5.94 -20.96 -5.79
C VAL A 170 6.87 -22.16 -5.60
N LEU A 171 7.55 -22.23 -4.46
CA LEU A 171 8.31 -23.40 -4.04
C LEU A 171 7.41 -24.30 -3.18
N CYS A 172 7.33 -25.58 -3.52
CA CYS A 172 6.54 -26.55 -2.78
C CYS A 172 7.09 -27.95 -2.99
N ASP A 173 7.13 -28.76 -1.94
CA ASP A 173 7.35 -30.21 -2.04
C ASP A 173 6.11 -30.88 -2.65
N LEU A 174 6.19 -31.25 -3.92
CA LEU A 174 5.08 -31.78 -4.71
C LEU A 174 4.84 -33.27 -4.50
N ASP A 175 5.88 -34.03 -4.15
CA ASP A 175 5.81 -35.49 -4.03
C ASP A 175 5.97 -36.01 -2.59
N GLY A 176 6.19 -35.11 -1.63
CA GLY A 176 6.29 -35.43 -0.22
C GLY A 176 7.64 -36.02 0.17
N ASP A 177 8.68 -35.88 -0.65
CA ASP A 177 10.02 -36.40 -0.36
C ASP A 177 10.85 -35.48 0.58
N GLY A 178 10.27 -34.35 0.99
CA GLY A 178 10.91 -33.33 1.82
C GLY A 178 11.80 -32.37 1.05
N LYS A 179 11.85 -32.45 -0.29
CA LYS A 179 12.59 -31.55 -1.16
C LYS A 179 11.61 -30.74 -2.00
N GLY A 180 11.83 -29.43 -2.06
CA GLY A 180 10.94 -28.58 -2.85
C GLY A 180 11.16 -28.73 -4.36
N GLU A 181 10.08 -28.51 -5.11
CA GLU A 181 10.05 -28.19 -6.54
C GLU A 181 9.63 -26.74 -6.77
N LEU A 182 9.89 -26.26 -7.99
CA LEU A 182 9.39 -24.98 -8.46
C LEU A 182 8.15 -25.19 -9.32
N VAL A 183 7.02 -24.59 -8.93
CA VAL A 183 5.80 -24.56 -9.74
C VAL A 183 5.60 -23.16 -10.28
N GLY A 184 5.33 -23.03 -11.58
CA GLY A 184 5.11 -21.74 -12.23
C GLY A 184 3.85 -21.71 -13.11
N ALA A 185 3.13 -20.59 -13.08
CA ALA A 185 2.07 -20.27 -14.01
C ALA A 185 2.61 -19.53 -15.24
N VAL A 186 2.22 -19.97 -16.42
CA VAL A 186 2.67 -19.42 -17.70
C VAL A 186 1.48 -18.87 -18.48
N ALA A 187 1.19 -17.59 -18.25
CA ALA A 187 -0.03 -16.92 -18.67
C ALA A 187 -0.06 -16.60 -20.17
N ARG A 188 0.86 -15.75 -20.63
CA ARG A 188 0.67 -14.97 -21.87
C ARG A 188 0.79 -15.74 -23.18
N TYR A 189 1.26 -17.00 -23.15
CA TYR A 189 1.57 -17.75 -24.37
C TYR A 189 0.85 -19.10 -24.47
N LYS A 190 0.59 -19.77 -23.34
CA LYS A 190 0.16 -21.17 -23.36
C LYS A 190 -0.88 -21.55 -22.30
N ASN A 191 -1.18 -20.67 -21.33
CA ASN A 191 -2.09 -20.96 -20.23
C ASN A 191 -1.81 -22.31 -19.56
N LEU A 192 -0.53 -22.55 -19.26
CA LEU A 192 -0.07 -23.79 -18.64
C LEU A 192 0.45 -23.52 -17.23
N VAL A 193 0.34 -24.54 -16.40
CA VAL A 193 1.10 -24.66 -15.15
C VAL A 193 2.20 -25.69 -15.38
N GLN A 194 3.41 -25.41 -14.94
CA GLN A 194 4.53 -26.34 -15.04
C GLN A 194 5.20 -26.53 -13.69
N ALA A 195 5.70 -27.74 -13.45
CA ALA A 195 6.56 -28.04 -12.32
C ALA A 195 7.97 -28.39 -12.80
N LEU A 196 8.97 -27.77 -12.18
CA LEU A 196 10.39 -28.00 -12.43
C LEU A 196 11.01 -28.67 -11.22
N SER A 197 11.84 -29.68 -11.46
CA SER A 197 12.69 -30.29 -10.44
C SER A 197 13.76 -29.30 -9.98
N ALA A 198 14.48 -29.66 -8.92
CA ALA A 198 15.55 -28.86 -8.36
C ALA A 198 16.71 -28.57 -9.34
N ASP A 199 16.91 -29.38 -10.38
CA ASP A 199 17.89 -29.16 -11.45
C ASP A 199 17.29 -28.47 -12.70
N GLY A 200 16.06 -27.96 -12.61
CA GLY A 200 15.38 -27.21 -13.66
C GLY A 200 14.69 -28.06 -14.73
N ARG A 201 14.71 -29.39 -14.60
CA ARG A 201 14.04 -30.29 -15.57
C ARG A 201 12.53 -30.23 -15.39
N LEU A 202 11.80 -30.25 -16.51
CA LEU A 202 10.34 -30.32 -16.49
C LEU A 202 9.90 -31.67 -15.89
N ARG A 203 9.15 -31.63 -14.79
CA ARG A 203 8.50 -32.83 -14.20
C ARG A 203 7.17 -33.10 -14.89
N TRP A 204 6.35 -32.07 -14.99
CA TRP A 204 5.07 -32.11 -15.68
C TRP A 204 4.64 -30.72 -16.16
N GLU A 205 3.74 -30.71 -17.14
CA GLU A 205 3.07 -29.53 -17.66
C GLU A 205 1.57 -29.85 -17.75
N ALA A 206 0.75 -28.88 -17.32
CA ALA A 206 -0.69 -28.97 -17.35
C ALA A 206 -1.26 -27.78 -18.11
N ALA A 207 -1.74 -28.01 -19.33
CA ALA A 207 -2.48 -27.01 -20.09
C ALA A 207 -3.88 -26.85 -19.49
N LEU A 208 -4.23 -25.63 -19.09
CA LEU A 208 -5.52 -25.33 -18.51
C LEU A 208 -6.43 -24.67 -19.56
N PRO A 209 -7.74 -24.95 -19.56
CA PRO A 209 -8.71 -24.28 -20.43
C PRO A 209 -8.99 -22.85 -19.93
N ALA A 210 -7.95 -22.04 -19.84
CA ALA A 210 -7.94 -20.67 -19.37
C ALA A 210 -7.51 -19.73 -20.50
N ASP A 211 -7.91 -18.46 -20.39
CA ASP A 211 -7.50 -17.41 -21.33
C ASP A 211 -6.22 -16.69 -20.86
N SER A 212 -6.10 -16.46 -19.56
CA SER A 212 -4.92 -15.90 -18.91
C SER A 212 -4.84 -16.45 -17.49
N LEU A 213 -3.73 -17.12 -17.18
CA LEU A 213 -3.36 -17.36 -15.80
C LEU A 213 -2.83 -16.06 -15.18
N LEU A 214 -3.11 -15.82 -13.91
CA LEU A 214 -2.65 -14.63 -13.19
C LEU A 214 -1.68 -15.00 -12.08
N ASN A 215 -1.96 -16.10 -11.40
CA ASN A 215 -1.23 -16.48 -10.19
C ASN A 215 -1.23 -18.00 -9.99
N VAL A 216 -0.30 -18.47 -9.17
CA VAL A 216 -0.24 -19.85 -8.69
C VAL A 216 0.04 -19.85 -7.19
N ALA A 217 -0.63 -20.74 -6.47
CA ALA A 217 -0.32 -21.06 -5.08
C ALA A 217 -0.16 -22.57 -4.94
N ALA A 218 0.71 -23.01 -4.04
CA ALA A 218 0.88 -24.43 -3.75
C ALA A 218 1.06 -24.63 -2.26
N ALA A 219 0.60 -25.77 -1.76
CA ALA A 219 0.85 -26.19 -0.40
C ALA A 219 0.97 -27.70 -0.33
N SER A 220 2.03 -28.18 0.32
CA SER A 220 2.14 -29.57 0.74
C SER A 220 1.29 -29.72 1.99
N LEU A 221 0.17 -30.42 1.84
CA LEU A 221 -0.78 -30.60 2.91
C LEU A 221 -0.45 -31.92 3.64
N GLY A 222 0.10 -32.92 2.95
CA GLY A 222 0.39 -34.24 3.52
C GLY A 222 -0.86 -35.12 3.63
N GLY A 223 -0.74 -36.33 4.19
CA GLY A 223 -1.86 -37.26 4.31
C GLY A 223 -2.40 -37.75 2.96
N LYS A 224 -3.70 -38.08 2.87
CA LYS A 224 -4.34 -38.60 1.64
C LYS A 224 -4.44 -37.58 0.50
N GLU A 225 -4.34 -36.30 0.83
CA GLU A 225 -4.52 -35.20 -0.13
C GLU A 225 -3.22 -34.83 -0.84
N GLY A 226 -2.07 -35.21 -0.26
CA GLY A 226 -0.75 -34.93 -0.81
C GLY A 226 -0.49 -33.44 -0.94
N THR A 227 -0.09 -33.02 -2.14
CA THR A 227 0.18 -31.62 -2.48
C THR A 227 -0.87 -31.09 -3.46
N LEU A 228 -1.35 -29.88 -3.19
CA LEU A 228 -2.29 -29.18 -4.06
C LEU A 228 -1.63 -27.95 -4.67
N VAL A 229 -1.97 -27.69 -5.93
CA VAL A 229 -1.58 -26.49 -6.67
C VAL A 229 -2.86 -25.78 -7.11
N ALA A 230 -3.03 -24.52 -6.75
CA ALA A 230 -4.12 -23.67 -7.24
C ALA A 230 -3.60 -22.73 -8.32
N ALA A 231 -4.25 -22.72 -9.47
CA ALA A 231 -3.99 -21.78 -10.56
C ALA A 231 -5.20 -20.87 -10.78
N PHE A 232 -4.95 -19.57 -10.81
CA PHE A 232 -5.98 -18.54 -10.88
C PHE A 232 -6.03 -17.99 -12.30
N SER A 233 -7.22 -17.99 -12.91
CA SER A 233 -7.41 -17.45 -14.26
C SER A 233 -8.44 -16.34 -14.27
N ALA A 234 -8.24 -15.34 -15.11
CA ALA A 234 -9.22 -14.30 -15.37
C ALA A 234 -9.45 -14.11 -16.87
N ARG A 235 -10.73 -14.07 -17.26
CA ARG A 235 -11.22 -13.68 -18.58
C ARG A 235 -12.29 -12.62 -18.38
N ARG A 236 -12.44 -11.68 -19.32
CA ARG A 236 -13.51 -10.65 -19.36
C ARG A 236 -14.88 -11.21 -18.91
N GLY A 237 -15.19 -11.11 -17.62
CA GLY A 237 -16.44 -11.55 -16.99
C GLY A 237 -16.53 -13.00 -16.48
N ARG A 238 -15.48 -13.83 -16.61
CA ARG A 238 -15.41 -15.18 -16.02
C ARG A 238 -14.01 -15.48 -15.52
N ALA A 239 -13.86 -15.78 -14.25
CA ALA A 239 -12.64 -16.34 -13.71
C ALA A 239 -12.86 -17.78 -13.28
N THR A 240 -11.82 -18.59 -13.41
CA THR A 240 -11.84 -19.99 -12.99
C THR A 240 -10.62 -20.25 -12.11
N VAL A 241 -10.83 -20.94 -11.01
CA VAL A 241 -9.74 -21.47 -10.18
C VAL A 241 -9.62 -22.95 -10.49
N PHE A 242 -8.42 -23.37 -10.83
CA PHE A 242 -8.07 -24.78 -11.07
C PHE A 242 -7.27 -25.28 -9.88
N ILE A 243 -7.66 -26.41 -9.31
CA ILE A 243 -6.91 -27.14 -8.30
C ILE A 243 -6.34 -28.39 -8.96
N LEU A 244 -5.02 -28.52 -8.93
CA LEU A 244 -4.25 -29.63 -9.45
C LEU A 244 -3.64 -30.43 -8.29
N ASP A 245 -3.44 -31.73 -8.49
CA ASP A 245 -2.60 -32.54 -7.61
C ASP A 245 -1.10 -32.32 -7.87
N GLY A 246 -0.23 -32.92 -7.05
CA GLY A 246 1.22 -32.86 -7.20
C GLY A 246 1.78 -33.40 -8.53
N ASN A 247 0.95 -34.07 -9.34
CA ASN A 247 1.30 -34.57 -10.68
C ASN A 247 0.72 -33.71 -11.81
N GLY A 248 0.14 -32.54 -11.49
CA GLY A 248 -0.43 -31.63 -12.46
C GLY A 248 -1.78 -32.07 -13.02
N ARG A 249 -2.48 -33.01 -12.38
CA ARG A 249 -3.84 -33.41 -12.81
C ARG A 249 -4.86 -32.52 -12.14
N THR A 250 -5.75 -31.90 -12.92
CA THR A 250 -6.87 -31.14 -12.38
C THR A 250 -7.79 -32.07 -11.57
N VAL A 251 -7.90 -31.81 -10.26
CA VAL A 251 -8.79 -32.53 -9.35
C VAL A 251 -10.10 -31.81 -9.13
N LEU A 252 -10.09 -30.48 -9.26
CA LEU A 252 -11.25 -29.61 -9.11
C LEU A 252 -11.02 -28.35 -9.93
N ASP A 253 -12.03 -27.88 -10.64
CA ASP A 253 -12.09 -26.54 -11.17
C ASP A 253 -13.45 -25.93 -10.86
N TYR A 254 -13.50 -24.63 -10.65
CA TYR A 254 -14.76 -23.94 -10.41
C TYR A 254 -14.70 -22.50 -10.90
N PRO A 255 -15.84 -21.96 -11.40
CA PRO A 255 -15.95 -20.55 -11.69
C PRO A 255 -15.91 -19.74 -10.39
N ASP A 256 -15.23 -18.60 -10.41
CA ASP A 256 -15.23 -17.63 -9.34
C ASP A 256 -15.71 -16.26 -9.90
N ASP A 257 -16.77 -15.73 -9.31
CA ASP A 257 -17.40 -14.47 -9.73
C ASP A 257 -16.66 -13.22 -9.25
N THR A 258 -15.61 -13.38 -8.43
CA THR A 258 -14.79 -12.28 -7.92
C THR A 258 -13.53 -12.03 -8.75
N SER A 259 -13.26 -12.81 -9.79
CA SER A 259 -12.02 -12.67 -10.56
C SER A 259 -10.76 -12.71 -9.68
N PRO A 260 -10.50 -13.81 -8.96
CA PRO A 260 -9.40 -13.90 -8.01
C PRO A 260 -8.05 -13.66 -8.69
N GLU A 261 -7.32 -12.67 -8.16
CA GLU A 261 -5.98 -12.27 -8.60
C GLU A 261 -4.91 -12.82 -7.63
N LEU A 262 -5.31 -13.07 -6.38
CA LEU A 262 -4.47 -13.64 -5.33
C LEU A 262 -5.15 -14.86 -4.72
N GLY A 263 -4.33 -15.80 -4.27
CA GLY A 263 -4.80 -16.83 -3.37
C GLY A 263 -3.67 -17.57 -2.66
N ALA A 264 -4.06 -18.32 -1.64
CA ALA A 264 -3.16 -19.14 -0.85
C ALA A 264 -3.87 -20.44 -0.44
N LEU A 265 -3.10 -21.52 -0.29
CA LEU A 265 -3.58 -22.83 0.16
C LEU A 265 -3.05 -23.12 1.55
N GLY A 266 -3.85 -23.77 2.39
CA GLY A 266 -3.46 -24.17 3.74
C GLY A 266 -4.35 -25.26 4.32
N ARG A 267 -4.24 -25.49 5.64
CA ARG A 267 -5.11 -26.40 6.39
C ARG A 267 -5.97 -25.66 7.42
N LEU A 268 -7.23 -26.07 7.51
CA LEU A 268 -8.14 -25.69 8.59
C LEU A 268 -7.72 -26.40 9.89
N PRO A 269 -8.20 -25.95 11.07
CA PRO A 269 -7.90 -26.60 12.35
C PRO A 269 -8.31 -28.08 12.44
N ASP A 270 -9.29 -28.51 11.65
CA ASP A 270 -9.70 -29.92 11.56
C ASP A 270 -8.84 -30.74 10.57
N GLY A 271 -7.77 -30.15 10.07
CA GLY A 271 -6.85 -30.73 9.11
C GLY A 271 -7.34 -30.68 7.68
N SER A 272 -8.57 -30.26 7.36
CA SER A 272 -9.03 -30.23 5.96
C SER A 272 -8.39 -29.10 5.16
N PRO A 273 -8.24 -29.24 3.83
CA PRO A 273 -7.57 -28.27 2.98
C PRO A 273 -8.50 -27.07 2.74
N PHE A 274 -7.94 -25.86 2.71
CA PHE A 274 -8.67 -24.67 2.31
C PHE A 274 -7.91 -23.85 1.29
N ILE A 275 -8.66 -23.00 0.60
CA ILE A 275 -8.14 -21.94 -0.25
C ILE A 275 -8.68 -20.59 0.23
N ALA A 276 -7.78 -19.64 0.43
CA ALA A 276 -8.09 -18.22 0.55
C ALA A 276 -7.95 -17.59 -0.84
N THR A 277 -8.95 -16.81 -1.27
CA THR A 277 -8.88 -16.06 -2.53
C THR A 277 -9.25 -14.60 -2.32
N VAL A 278 -8.57 -13.73 -3.05
CA VAL A 278 -8.94 -12.31 -3.15
C VAL A 278 -9.08 -11.92 -4.60
N GLY A 279 -10.22 -11.34 -4.94
CA GLY A 279 -10.52 -10.85 -6.28
C GLY A 279 -11.46 -9.65 -6.26
N SER A 280 -11.40 -8.85 -7.32
CA SER A 280 -12.31 -7.73 -7.55
C SER A 280 -13.36 -8.08 -8.60
N ARG A 281 -14.63 -7.80 -8.29
CA ARG A 281 -15.66 -7.88 -9.33
C ARG A 281 -15.52 -6.61 -10.16
N TRP A 282 -14.97 -6.74 -11.38
CA TRP A 282 -14.64 -5.67 -12.35
C TRP A 282 -15.65 -4.50 -12.44
N GLN A 283 -16.94 -4.74 -12.14
CA GLN A 283 -18.00 -3.73 -12.21
C GLN A 283 -18.41 -3.16 -10.84
N SER A 284 -18.13 -3.86 -9.74
CA SER A 284 -18.53 -3.42 -8.40
C SER A 284 -17.53 -2.45 -7.78
N GLY A 285 -16.27 -2.48 -8.23
CA GLY A 285 -15.18 -1.75 -7.59
C GLY A 285 -14.84 -2.25 -6.19
N HIS A 286 -15.36 -3.40 -5.74
CA HIS A 286 -15.09 -3.99 -4.44
C HIS A 286 -14.32 -5.30 -4.57
N SER A 287 -13.29 -5.44 -3.76
CA SER A 287 -12.55 -6.70 -3.58
C SER A 287 -13.19 -7.53 -2.48
N ARG A 288 -13.10 -8.86 -2.59
CA ARG A 288 -13.61 -9.79 -1.58
C ARG A 288 -12.55 -10.80 -1.18
N LEU A 289 -12.41 -11.04 0.11
CA LEU A 289 -11.68 -12.19 0.66
C LEU A 289 -12.66 -13.34 0.84
N ARG A 290 -12.32 -14.52 0.32
CA ARG A 290 -13.10 -15.75 0.50
C ARG A 290 -12.24 -16.85 1.08
N ILE A 291 -12.78 -17.55 2.07
CA ILE A 291 -12.18 -18.76 2.64
C ILE A 291 -13.08 -19.92 2.25
N SER A 292 -12.55 -20.87 1.50
CA SER A 292 -13.30 -22.03 1.02
C SER A 292 -12.60 -23.33 1.39
N ARG A 293 -13.34 -24.24 2.01
CA ARG A 293 -12.90 -25.61 2.24
C ARG A 293 -12.91 -26.39 0.94
N LEU A 294 -11.87 -27.18 0.72
CA LEU A 294 -11.78 -28.12 -0.39
C LEU A 294 -12.05 -29.53 0.13
N SER A 295 -12.83 -30.33 -0.60
CA SER A 295 -13.07 -31.73 -0.25
C SER A 295 -13.27 -32.55 -1.51
N GLY A 296 -12.24 -33.31 -1.89
CA GLY A 296 -12.22 -34.06 -3.14
C GLY A 296 -12.49 -33.15 -4.34
N ARG A 297 -13.63 -33.35 -5.00
CA ARG A 297 -14.08 -32.56 -6.18
C ARG A 297 -15.06 -31.45 -5.84
N THR A 298 -15.10 -31.00 -4.59
CA THR A 298 -16.04 -29.97 -4.15
C THR A 298 -15.33 -28.83 -3.45
N LYS A 299 -15.88 -27.62 -3.63
CA LYS A 299 -15.54 -26.40 -2.90
C LYS A 299 -16.75 -25.99 -2.08
N LYS A 300 -16.54 -25.72 -0.79
CA LYS A 300 -17.55 -25.12 0.08
C LYS A 300 -17.04 -23.78 0.60
N LEU A 301 -17.76 -22.70 0.32
CA LEU A 301 -17.47 -21.40 0.92
C LEU A 301 -17.76 -21.47 2.43
N GLU A 302 -16.75 -21.21 3.25
CA GLU A 302 -16.89 -21.19 4.72
C GLU A 302 -17.07 -19.76 5.22
N ALA A 303 -16.38 -18.79 4.61
CA ALA A 303 -16.49 -17.38 4.99
C ALA A 303 -16.16 -16.44 3.83
N GLU A 304 -16.71 -15.22 3.89
CA GLU A 304 -16.45 -14.13 2.95
C GLU A 304 -16.38 -12.80 3.72
N SER A 305 -15.48 -11.90 3.31
CA SER A 305 -15.45 -10.51 3.74
C SER A 305 -15.38 -9.58 2.53
N ASP A 306 -16.18 -8.52 2.55
CA ASP A 306 -16.03 -7.39 1.64
C ASP A 306 -14.84 -6.54 2.11
N LEU A 307 -13.89 -6.29 1.21
CA LEU A 307 -12.71 -5.47 1.45
C LEU A 307 -12.92 -4.03 0.95
N GLY A 308 -14.07 -3.71 0.37
CA GLY A 308 -14.33 -2.41 -0.23
C GLY A 308 -13.44 -2.14 -1.46
N PRO A 309 -13.20 -0.85 -1.80
CA PRO A 309 -12.42 -0.44 -2.97
C PRO A 309 -10.91 -0.54 -2.73
N ILE A 310 -10.47 -1.66 -2.17
CA ILE A 310 -9.08 -1.96 -1.89
C ILE A 310 -8.56 -2.92 -2.95
N HIS A 311 -7.38 -2.65 -3.47
CA HIS A 311 -6.68 -3.54 -4.37
C HIS A 311 -5.55 -4.24 -3.60
N ALA A 312 -5.77 -5.51 -3.27
CA ALA A 312 -4.77 -6.35 -2.63
C ALA A 312 -3.78 -6.82 -3.70
N VAL A 313 -2.48 -6.67 -3.43
CA VAL A 313 -1.39 -7.02 -4.36
C VAL A 313 -0.47 -8.11 -3.82
N SER A 314 -0.56 -8.44 -2.54
CA SER A 314 0.16 -9.56 -1.94
C SER A 314 -0.70 -10.27 -0.88
N MET A 315 -0.46 -11.57 -0.72
CA MET A 315 -1.12 -12.41 0.27
C MET A 315 -0.10 -13.37 0.89
N ALA A 316 -0.20 -13.59 2.19
CA ALA A 316 0.56 -14.62 2.90
C ALA A 316 -0.33 -15.31 3.95
N LEU A 317 0.05 -16.53 4.33
CA LEU A 317 -0.53 -17.25 5.46
C LEU A 317 0.53 -17.35 6.56
N ALA A 318 0.15 -17.02 7.79
CA ALA A 318 1.00 -17.21 8.97
C ALA A 318 0.15 -17.44 10.21
N ASP A 319 0.59 -18.34 11.08
CA ASP A 319 0.04 -18.47 12.45
C ASP A 319 0.69 -17.38 13.33
N LEU A 320 0.11 -16.18 13.33
CA LEU A 320 0.66 -15.01 14.01
C LEU A 320 0.42 -15.01 15.51
N ASP A 321 -0.47 -15.87 16.00
CA ASP A 321 -0.91 -15.90 17.39
C ASP A 321 -0.71 -17.22 18.12
N ALA A 322 -0.04 -18.18 17.46
CA ALA A 322 0.34 -19.49 17.96
C ALA A 322 -0.83 -20.44 18.28
N ASP A 323 -2.01 -20.22 17.68
CA ASP A 323 -3.16 -21.11 17.87
C ASP A 323 -3.17 -22.32 16.92
N ARG A 324 -2.14 -22.45 16.06
CA ARG A 324 -1.98 -23.46 15.02
C ARG A 324 -2.97 -23.35 13.86
N SER A 325 -3.73 -22.27 13.81
CA SER A 325 -4.54 -21.87 12.66
C SER A 325 -3.83 -20.70 11.97
N PRO A 326 -3.58 -20.77 10.66
CA PRO A 326 -3.00 -19.61 9.98
C PRO A 326 -4.01 -18.47 9.85
N GLU A 327 -3.55 -17.25 10.05
CA GLU A 327 -4.19 -16.02 9.59
C GLU A 327 -3.91 -15.77 8.11
N VAL A 328 -4.82 -15.05 7.46
CA VAL A 328 -4.63 -14.49 6.13
C VAL A 328 -4.14 -13.05 6.24
N LEU A 329 -2.95 -12.79 5.71
CA LEU A 329 -2.38 -11.46 5.59
C LEU A 329 -2.58 -10.95 4.16
N LEU A 330 -3.07 -9.72 4.02
CA LEU A 330 -3.22 -9.02 2.74
C LEU A 330 -2.40 -7.74 2.76
N GLY A 331 -1.60 -7.54 1.71
CA GLY A 331 -0.87 -6.30 1.44
C GLY A 331 -1.50 -5.59 0.25
N THR A 332 -1.69 -4.27 0.33
CA THR A 332 -2.42 -3.50 -0.68
C THR A 332 -1.52 -2.51 -1.42
N ASP A 333 -1.93 -2.08 -2.60
CA ASP A 333 -1.19 -1.08 -3.39
C ASP A 333 -1.16 0.31 -2.73
N ASN A 334 -2.15 0.60 -1.89
CA ASN A 334 -2.24 1.83 -1.11
C ASN A 334 -1.70 1.71 0.32
N GLY A 335 -1.04 0.60 0.66
CA GLY A 335 -0.21 0.50 1.87
C GLY A 335 -0.83 -0.11 3.11
N TRP A 336 -2.02 -0.69 3.01
CA TRP A 336 -2.57 -1.47 4.11
C TRP A 336 -1.94 -2.86 4.17
N VAL A 337 -1.58 -3.27 5.38
CA VAL A 337 -1.52 -4.68 5.77
C VAL A 337 -2.76 -4.99 6.58
N MET A 338 -3.53 -5.97 6.16
CA MET A 338 -4.73 -6.43 6.85
C MET A 338 -4.56 -7.90 7.24
N VAL A 339 -5.05 -8.26 8.42
CA VAL A 339 -4.97 -9.63 8.96
C VAL A 339 -6.38 -10.13 9.20
N PHE A 340 -6.68 -11.34 8.74
CA PHE A 340 -7.99 -11.99 8.87
C PHE A 340 -7.84 -13.39 9.45
N ASP A 341 -8.83 -13.84 10.21
CA ASP A 341 -8.94 -15.26 10.55
C ASP A 341 -9.58 -16.07 9.41
N LEU A 342 -9.64 -17.39 9.58
CA LEU A 342 -10.26 -18.31 8.62
C LEU A 342 -11.81 -18.22 8.59
N LYS A 343 -12.41 -17.38 9.43
CA LYS A 343 -13.82 -16.99 9.34
C LYS A 343 -13.99 -15.66 8.58
N ALA A 344 -12.94 -15.23 7.87
CA ALA A 344 -12.86 -13.96 7.14
C ALA A 344 -13.15 -12.73 8.03
N ARG A 345 -12.98 -12.83 9.35
CA ARG A 345 -13.11 -11.69 10.25
C ARG A 345 -11.78 -10.98 10.28
N ARG A 346 -11.80 -9.67 10.01
CA ARG A 346 -10.60 -8.84 10.13
C ARG A 346 -10.17 -8.79 11.60
N LEU A 347 -9.00 -9.33 11.89
CA LEU A 347 -8.38 -9.33 13.21
C LEU A 347 -7.65 -8.02 13.47
N SER A 348 -6.94 -7.52 12.46
CA SER A 348 -6.15 -6.29 12.59
C SER A 348 -5.87 -5.66 11.24
N GLN A 349 -5.46 -4.40 11.25
CA GLN A 349 -4.93 -3.72 10.06
C GLN A 349 -3.94 -2.66 10.49
N ARG A 350 -2.97 -2.39 9.62
CA ARG A 350 -2.02 -1.29 9.78
C ARG A 350 -1.74 -0.68 8.43
N HIS A 351 -1.74 0.64 8.38
CA HIS A 351 -1.35 1.37 7.18
C HIS A 351 0.13 1.71 7.23
N PHE A 352 0.79 1.59 6.08
CA PHE A 352 2.16 1.96 5.83
C PHE A 352 2.20 2.89 4.63
N PHE A 353 3.20 3.78 4.63
CA PHE A 353 3.37 4.75 3.56
C PHE A 353 4.07 4.13 2.34
N GLY A 354 3.29 3.54 1.45
CA GLY A 354 3.75 2.93 0.22
C GLY A 354 3.00 1.63 -0.08
N SER A 355 3.10 1.14 -1.31
CA SER A 355 2.51 -0.15 -1.68
C SER A 355 3.13 -1.28 -0.86
N ILE A 356 2.36 -2.34 -0.57
CA ILE A 356 2.87 -3.58 0.04
C ILE A 356 3.01 -4.66 -1.06
N PRO A 357 4.00 -4.56 -1.98
CA PRO A 357 4.10 -5.51 -3.09
C PRO A 357 4.43 -6.93 -2.64
N SER A 358 4.94 -7.11 -1.43
CA SER A 358 5.34 -8.42 -0.94
C SER A 358 5.11 -8.53 0.57
N LEU A 359 4.51 -9.65 0.95
CA LEU A 359 4.42 -10.14 2.31
C LEU A 359 5.22 -11.44 2.37
N ALA A 360 6.03 -11.57 3.41
CA ALA A 360 6.66 -12.83 3.75
C ALA A 360 6.18 -13.28 5.13
N ALA A 361 6.10 -14.58 5.32
CA ALA A 361 5.70 -15.21 6.57
C ALA A 361 6.68 -16.33 6.89
N GLY A 362 7.08 -16.45 8.15
CA GLY A 362 7.90 -17.56 8.59
C GLY A 362 8.68 -17.27 9.86
N GLY A 363 9.33 -18.31 10.38
CA GLY A 363 10.10 -18.25 11.61
C GLY A 363 9.24 -18.47 12.83
N LEU A 364 9.52 -19.55 13.56
CA LEU A 364 8.82 -19.90 14.79
C LEU A 364 9.53 -19.25 15.97
N GLU A 365 8.78 -18.47 16.73
CA GLU A 365 9.19 -18.05 18.06
C GLU A 365 9.14 -19.23 19.05
N PRO A 366 9.77 -19.11 20.24
CA PRO A 366 9.67 -20.13 21.28
C PRO A 366 8.24 -20.46 21.70
N ASP A 367 7.31 -19.52 21.53
CA ASP A 367 5.88 -19.70 21.81
C ASP A 367 5.09 -20.36 20.65
N GLY A 368 5.74 -20.60 19.51
CA GLY A 368 5.14 -21.21 18.33
C GLY A 368 4.52 -20.22 17.34
N SER A 369 4.45 -18.92 17.67
CA SER A 369 3.95 -17.91 16.75
C SER A 369 4.94 -17.66 15.61
N GLN A 370 4.41 -17.25 14.46
CA GLN A 370 5.18 -16.92 13.27
C GLN A 370 5.36 -15.41 13.12
N TRP A 371 6.50 -15.01 12.55
CA TRP A 371 6.66 -13.65 12.06
C TRP A 371 5.97 -13.47 10.72
N ALA A 372 5.48 -12.25 10.51
CA ALA A 372 5.25 -11.74 9.18
C ALA A 372 6.12 -10.52 8.92
N TYR A 373 6.38 -10.28 7.64
CA TYR A 373 7.23 -9.20 7.18
C TYR A 373 6.52 -8.47 6.05
N ALA A 374 6.44 -7.15 6.15
CA ALA A 374 5.85 -6.30 5.14
C ALA A 374 6.96 -5.53 4.42
N ALA A 375 7.18 -5.85 3.14
CA ALA A 375 7.98 -5.04 2.24
C ALA A 375 7.13 -3.87 1.77
N VAL A 376 7.53 -2.65 2.13
CA VAL A 376 6.84 -1.41 1.78
C VAL A 376 7.63 -0.70 0.70
N ARG A 377 7.02 -0.60 -0.48
CA ARG A 377 7.54 0.14 -1.62
C ARG A 377 6.95 1.53 -1.64
N GLY A 378 7.73 2.47 -1.14
CA GLY A 378 7.45 3.90 -1.18
C GLY A 378 8.63 4.65 -1.80
N VAL A 379 8.71 5.95 -1.53
CA VAL A 379 9.89 6.74 -1.91
C VAL A 379 11.10 6.35 -1.06
N THR A 380 10.89 6.06 0.22
CA THR A 380 11.86 5.35 1.06
C THR A 380 11.31 3.94 1.25
N SER A 381 11.91 2.96 0.59
CA SER A 381 11.48 1.58 0.76
C SER A 381 11.88 1.08 2.14
N ARG A 382 11.04 0.27 2.76
CA ARG A 382 11.27 -0.25 4.12
C ARG A 382 10.79 -1.69 4.21
N VAL A 383 11.36 -2.44 5.15
CA VAL A 383 10.84 -3.74 5.54
C VAL A 383 10.51 -3.71 7.01
N TYR A 384 9.29 -4.12 7.37
CA TYR A 384 8.82 -4.14 8.75
C TYR A 384 8.64 -5.58 9.20
N GLY A 385 9.21 -5.92 10.37
CA GLY A 385 8.79 -7.10 11.12
C GLY A 385 7.47 -6.79 11.83
N ILE A 386 6.42 -7.50 11.46
CA ILE A 386 5.07 -7.33 12.02
C ILE A 386 4.66 -8.54 12.83
N ARG A 387 3.97 -8.29 13.94
CA ARG A 387 3.45 -9.33 14.84
C ARG A 387 2.07 -9.00 15.36
N LEU A 388 1.26 -10.03 15.56
CA LEU A 388 -0.02 -9.94 16.25
C LEU A 388 0.22 -10.17 17.75
N HIS A 389 0.11 -9.13 18.57
CA HIS A 389 0.37 -9.25 20.01
C HIS A 389 -0.92 -9.43 20.81
N PRO A 390 -0.98 -10.39 21.76
CA PRO A 390 -1.99 -10.44 22.79
C PRO A 390 -1.86 -9.22 23.75
N GLY A 391 -2.72 -8.23 23.65
CA GLY A 391 -3.06 -7.28 24.71
C GLY A 391 -2.21 -6.01 24.78
N LEU A 392 -2.11 -5.22 23.71
CA LEU A 392 -1.38 -3.95 23.76
C LEU A 392 -2.29 -2.73 23.86
N GLY A 393 -2.47 -2.28 25.10
CA GLY A 393 -2.31 -0.86 25.39
C GLY A 393 -0.89 -0.43 24.99
N ILE A 394 -0.81 0.46 24.01
CA ILE A 394 0.33 1.32 23.62
C ILE A 394 1.71 0.80 24.09
N LEU A 395 2.41 0.01 23.25
CA LEU A 395 3.86 -0.19 23.45
C LEU A 395 4.59 1.13 23.26
N LYS A 396 5.52 1.44 24.18
CA LYS A 396 6.62 2.38 23.92
C LYS A 396 7.43 1.83 22.75
N ALA A 397 7.63 2.67 21.74
CA ALA A 397 8.47 2.38 20.57
C ALA A 397 9.81 1.75 21.00
N LEU A 398 10.14 0.60 20.41
CA LEU A 398 11.49 0.02 20.52
C LEU A 398 12.47 0.88 19.71
N PRO A 399 13.75 0.96 20.11
CA PRO A 399 14.74 1.76 19.42
C PRO A 399 14.95 1.28 17.98
N VAL A 400 14.89 2.22 17.04
CA VAL A 400 15.26 2.02 15.62
C VAL A 400 16.72 1.59 15.54
N ALA A 401 17.02 0.50 14.83
CA ALA A 401 18.38 0.08 14.56
C ALA A 401 19.09 1.15 13.70
N ALA A 402 20.31 1.54 14.10
CA ALA A 402 21.05 2.59 13.39
C ALA A 402 21.33 2.19 11.93
N PRO A 403 21.19 3.10 10.96
CA PRO A 403 21.47 2.82 9.57
C PRO A 403 22.94 2.41 9.37
N SER A 404 23.18 1.43 8.50
CA SER A 404 24.53 0.98 8.14
C SER A 404 25.30 2.11 7.47
N ALA A 405 26.48 2.43 8.00
CA ALA A 405 27.40 3.42 7.43
C ALA A 405 27.84 2.98 6.02
N GLY A 406 27.49 3.74 4.98
CA GLY A 406 27.97 3.39 3.64
C GLY A 406 27.55 4.26 2.45
N THR A 407 26.48 5.05 2.53
CA THR A 407 26.04 5.86 1.38
C THR A 407 25.49 7.21 1.87
N GLU A 408 26.09 8.32 1.39
CA GLU A 408 25.52 9.64 1.62
C GLU A 408 24.13 9.72 0.96
N PRO A 409 23.08 10.08 1.72
CA PRO A 409 21.73 10.19 1.21
C PRO A 409 21.67 11.23 0.06
N PRO A 410 20.67 11.15 -0.83
CA PRO A 410 20.39 12.27 -1.73
C PRO A 410 20.29 13.54 -0.90
N LYS A 411 21.00 14.60 -1.30
CA LYS A 411 21.14 15.85 -0.54
C LYS A 411 19.77 16.52 -0.37
N SER A 412 18.98 16.06 0.59
CA SER A 412 18.01 16.91 1.25
C SER A 412 18.78 18.12 1.74
N PRO A 413 18.29 19.35 1.51
CA PRO A 413 19.00 20.51 2.01
C PRO A 413 19.16 20.37 3.51
N ALA A 414 20.33 20.66 4.06
CA ALA A 414 20.54 20.61 5.50
C ALA A 414 20.19 21.96 6.13
N TRP A 415 19.86 21.96 7.43
CA TRP A 415 19.87 23.20 8.20
C TRP A 415 21.25 23.86 8.10
N SER A 416 21.28 25.19 7.98
CA SER A 416 22.54 25.91 8.17
C SER A 416 23.01 25.71 9.62
N LYS A 417 24.33 25.75 9.86
CA LYS A 417 24.89 25.55 11.21
C LYS A 417 24.29 26.49 12.26
N GLU A 418 23.97 27.72 11.86
CA GLU A 418 23.34 28.71 12.73
C GLU A 418 21.91 28.29 13.12
N ILE A 419 21.13 27.82 12.14
CA ILE A 419 19.75 27.37 12.35
C ILE A 419 19.73 26.11 13.21
N ASP A 420 20.60 25.15 12.89
CA ASP A 420 20.72 23.90 13.62
C ASP A 420 21.08 24.14 15.09
N GLY A 421 22.16 24.89 15.36
CA GLY A 421 22.57 25.24 16.72
C GLY A 421 21.54 26.08 17.47
N ALA A 422 20.81 26.96 16.77
CA ALA A 422 19.67 27.62 17.37
C ALA A 422 18.64 26.56 17.78
N LEU A 423 18.09 25.78 16.85
CA LEU A 423 17.02 24.80 17.10
C LEU A 423 17.37 23.84 18.24
N GLU A 424 18.60 23.35 18.31
CA GLU A 424 19.12 22.55 19.44
C GLU A 424 18.91 23.27 20.76
N ALA A 425 19.43 24.50 20.90
CA ALA A 425 19.29 25.27 22.13
C ALA A 425 17.82 25.54 22.53
N PHE A 426 16.89 25.56 21.57
CA PHE A 426 15.45 25.69 21.87
C PHE A 426 14.84 24.39 22.36
N LEU A 427 15.23 23.26 21.77
CA LEU A 427 14.78 21.95 22.20
C LEU A 427 15.35 21.59 23.57
N GLU A 428 16.63 21.88 23.83
CA GLU A 428 17.28 21.70 25.14
C GLU A 428 16.62 22.51 26.25
N LYS A 429 16.27 23.78 25.96
CA LYS A 429 15.55 24.63 26.93
C LYS A 429 14.15 24.10 27.24
N GLY A 430 13.60 23.25 26.38
CA GLY A 430 12.23 22.75 26.46
C GLY A 430 11.24 23.79 25.94
N PRO A 431 10.56 23.55 24.81
CA PRO A 431 9.53 24.47 24.31
C PRO A 431 8.45 24.64 25.37
N ASP A 432 7.97 25.85 25.62
CA ASP A 432 6.92 26.14 26.61
C ASP A 432 5.53 26.26 25.98
N GLY A 433 5.42 26.16 24.64
CA GLY A 433 4.21 26.32 23.83
C GLY A 433 4.04 25.20 22.78
N PRO A 434 2.97 25.23 21.98
CA PRO A 434 2.87 24.42 20.76
C PRO A 434 3.84 24.94 19.70
N ALA A 435 4.25 24.07 18.78
CA ALA A 435 4.88 24.47 17.53
C ALA A 435 3.85 24.53 16.41
N VAL A 436 3.97 25.50 15.51
CA VAL A 436 3.08 25.63 14.34
C VAL A 436 3.91 25.71 13.08
N PHE A 437 3.54 24.91 12.09
CA PHE A 437 4.18 24.90 10.79
C PHE A 437 3.15 25.33 9.75
N GLU A 438 3.54 26.24 8.88
CA GLU A 438 2.89 26.36 7.57
C GLU A 438 3.12 25.07 6.78
N ALA A 439 2.21 24.70 5.88
CA ALA A 439 2.34 23.48 5.10
C ALA A 439 3.14 23.71 3.80
N GLU A 440 2.53 24.35 2.81
CA GLU A 440 3.13 24.57 1.49
C GLU A 440 4.38 25.46 1.56
N GLY A 441 5.44 25.06 0.86
CA GLY A 441 6.72 25.76 0.88
C GLY A 441 7.44 25.72 2.24
N THR A 442 6.95 24.94 3.20
CA THR A 442 7.55 24.83 4.55
C THR A 442 7.78 23.38 4.94
N LEU A 443 6.75 22.55 4.90
CA LEU A 443 6.87 21.10 5.12
C LEU A 443 7.31 20.38 3.84
N TRP A 444 6.90 20.90 2.67
CA TRP A 444 7.23 20.35 1.36
C TRP A 444 7.36 21.45 0.30
N ALA A 445 8.07 21.14 -0.77
CA ALA A 445 8.27 22.06 -1.89
C ALA A 445 7.01 22.21 -2.74
N GLY A 446 6.65 23.47 -3.01
CA GLY A 446 5.54 23.85 -3.88
C GLY A 446 4.17 23.89 -3.21
N ASP A 447 3.16 24.25 -4.00
CA ASP A 447 1.77 24.42 -3.56
C ASP A 447 0.95 23.15 -3.87
N ALA A 448 0.76 22.32 -2.84
CA ALA A 448 0.02 21.06 -2.97
C ALA A 448 -1.47 21.30 -3.26
N GLY A 449 -2.05 22.37 -2.71
CA GLY A 449 -3.45 22.74 -2.95
C GLY A 449 -3.73 23.11 -4.40
N ASP A 450 -2.93 24.00 -4.97
CA ASP A 450 -3.03 24.41 -6.37
C ASP A 450 -2.83 23.22 -7.32
N ALA A 451 -1.78 22.44 -7.09
CA ALA A 451 -1.44 21.30 -7.94
C ALA A 451 -2.51 20.19 -7.87
N PHE A 452 -3.08 19.95 -6.69
CA PHE A 452 -4.16 18.98 -6.51
C PHE A 452 -5.43 19.41 -7.24
N LEU A 453 -5.82 20.68 -7.13
CA LEU A 453 -6.98 21.22 -7.85
C LEU A 453 -6.83 21.08 -9.37
N ARG A 454 -5.65 21.41 -9.90
CA ARG A 454 -5.35 21.28 -11.34
C ARG A 454 -5.37 19.82 -11.79
N TRP A 455 -4.87 18.91 -10.96
CA TRP A 455 -4.93 17.48 -11.25
C TRP A 455 -6.38 16.97 -11.31
N LEU A 456 -7.22 17.31 -10.33
CA LEU A 456 -8.63 16.92 -10.34
C LEU A 456 -9.36 17.44 -11.59
N ALA A 457 -9.07 18.66 -12.01
CA ALA A 457 -9.65 19.24 -13.23
C ALA A 457 -9.19 18.49 -14.49
N ALA A 458 -7.89 18.19 -14.61
CA ALA A 458 -7.32 17.47 -15.75
C ALA A 458 -7.87 16.05 -15.87
N GLU A 459 -8.14 15.38 -14.74
CA GLU A 459 -8.77 14.06 -14.69
C GLU A 459 -10.31 14.10 -14.86
N GLY A 460 -10.90 15.29 -15.00
CA GLY A 460 -12.36 15.45 -15.11
C GLY A 460 -13.13 15.07 -13.83
N MET A 461 -12.46 15.07 -12.69
CA MET A 461 -13.00 14.66 -11.39
C MET A 461 -13.69 15.80 -10.63
N LEU A 462 -13.47 17.06 -11.03
CA LEU A 462 -14.16 18.18 -10.42
C LEU A 462 -15.67 18.18 -10.75
N PRO A 463 -16.54 18.47 -9.76
CA PRO A 463 -17.94 18.71 -10.01
C PRO A 463 -18.17 19.77 -11.09
N LYS A 464 -19.08 19.48 -12.02
CA LYS A 464 -19.47 20.45 -13.05
C LYS A 464 -20.22 21.62 -12.41
N PRO A 465 -19.75 22.87 -12.57
CA PRO A 465 -20.43 24.01 -11.98
C PRO A 465 -21.75 24.28 -12.71
N ARG A 466 -22.75 24.77 -11.97
CA ARG A 466 -24.11 25.02 -12.49
C ARG A 466 -24.17 26.06 -13.60
N ASP A 467 -23.22 26.99 -13.63
CA ASP A 467 -23.14 28.06 -14.63
C ASP A 467 -22.39 27.65 -15.90
N GLY A 468 -21.93 26.40 -15.99
CA GLY A 468 -21.23 25.85 -17.16
C GLY A 468 -19.85 26.44 -17.43
N LYS A 469 -19.36 27.36 -16.58
CA LYS A 469 -18.04 27.99 -16.74
C LYS A 469 -16.95 27.03 -16.28
N GLU A 470 -15.80 27.05 -16.96
CA GLU A 470 -14.69 26.17 -16.61
C GLU A 470 -14.11 26.56 -15.21
N PRO A 471 -14.04 25.62 -14.25
CA PRO A 471 -13.60 25.89 -12.88
C PRO A 471 -12.20 26.50 -12.75
N LEU A 472 -11.22 25.99 -13.50
CA LEU A 472 -9.83 26.46 -13.38
C LEU A 472 -9.67 27.88 -13.90
N ALA A 473 -10.33 28.25 -14.99
CA ALA A 473 -10.29 29.60 -15.54
C ALA A 473 -10.78 30.65 -14.53
N ARG A 474 -11.82 30.32 -13.74
CA ARG A 474 -12.31 31.19 -12.66
C ARG A 474 -11.30 31.29 -11.52
N TYR A 475 -10.70 30.16 -11.14
CA TYR A 475 -9.69 30.11 -10.12
C TYR A 475 -8.44 30.92 -10.52
N ASP A 476 -7.90 30.74 -11.72
CA ASP A 476 -6.74 31.48 -12.25
C ASP A 476 -7.01 32.98 -12.35
N ALA A 477 -8.22 33.37 -12.82
CA ALA A 477 -8.63 34.77 -12.86
C ALA A 477 -8.71 35.41 -11.46
N LEU A 478 -9.15 34.66 -10.44
CA LEU A 478 -9.15 35.14 -9.07
C LEU A 478 -7.76 35.14 -8.44
N LEU A 479 -6.93 34.13 -8.72
CA LEU A 479 -5.59 33.99 -8.14
C LEU A 479 -4.71 35.22 -8.46
N SER A 480 -4.87 35.79 -9.65
CA SER A 480 -4.17 37.02 -10.07
C SER A 480 -4.66 38.31 -9.41
N ARG A 481 -5.85 38.31 -8.79
CA ARG A 481 -6.51 39.51 -8.24
C ARG A 481 -6.66 39.47 -6.72
N ASP A 482 -7.00 38.31 -6.18
CA ASP A 482 -7.35 38.08 -4.78
C ASP A 482 -7.04 36.60 -4.43
N ARG A 483 -5.79 36.35 -4.03
CA ARG A 483 -5.31 35.01 -3.66
C ARG A 483 -6.17 34.34 -2.61
N ARG A 484 -6.62 35.10 -1.60
CA ARG A 484 -7.46 34.58 -0.53
C ARG A 484 -8.79 34.05 -1.06
N LYS A 485 -9.47 34.83 -1.90
CA LYS A 485 -10.72 34.36 -2.55
C LYS A 485 -10.47 33.21 -3.53
N ALA A 486 -9.31 33.16 -4.18
CA ALA A 486 -8.95 32.03 -5.04
C ALA A 486 -8.81 30.74 -4.24
N LYS A 487 -8.16 30.77 -3.08
CA LYS A 487 -8.03 29.63 -2.16
C LYS A 487 -9.36 29.20 -1.56
N GLU A 488 -10.20 30.16 -1.15
CA GLU A 488 -11.59 29.90 -0.77
C GLU A 488 -12.35 29.20 -1.91
N LEU A 489 -12.20 29.68 -3.16
CA LEU A 489 -12.81 29.05 -4.33
C LEU A 489 -12.29 27.62 -4.53
N ALA A 490 -10.97 27.39 -4.47
CA ALA A 490 -10.35 26.08 -4.64
C ALA A 490 -10.98 25.02 -3.72
N ALA A 491 -11.21 25.35 -2.45
CA ALA A 491 -11.92 24.47 -1.53
C ALA A 491 -13.37 24.24 -1.99
N THR A 492 -14.12 25.31 -2.27
CA THR A 492 -15.54 25.19 -2.66
C THR A 492 -15.78 24.48 -3.99
N LEU A 493 -14.78 24.37 -4.87
CA LEU A 493 -14.87 23.57 -6.09
C LEU A 493 -15.03 22.08 -5.81
N LEU A 494 -14.69 21.62 -4.61
CA LEU A 494 -14.91 20.23 -4.15
C LEU A 494 -16.34 19.98 -3.65
N ALA A 495 -17.18 21.02 -3.56
CA ALA A 495 -18.54 20.89 -3.05
C ALA A 495 -19.38 19.95 -3.94
N GLY A 496 -20.11 19.04 -3.31
CA GLY A 496 -20.88 17.98 -3.94
C GLY A 496 -20.15 16.64 -4.02
N MET A 497 -18.84 16.61 -3.76
CA MET A 497 -18.09 15.35 -3.66
C MET A 497 -18.28 14.70 -2.29
N LYS A 498 -18.16 13.37 -2.22
CA LYS A 498 -18.10 12.64 -0.95
C LYS A 498 -16.77 12.93 -0.27
N GLU A 499 -16.79 13.19 1.04
CA GLU A 499 -15.57 13.50 1.79
C GLU A 499 -14.53 12.37 1.72
N ALA A 500 -14.97 11.12 1.90
CA ALA A 500 -14.11 9.95 1.83
C ALA A 500 -13.42 9.80 0.45
N GLU A 501 -14.12 10.17 -0.62
CA GLU A 501 -13.58 10.15 -1.98
C GLU A 501 -12.50 11.22 -2.16
N VAL A 502 -12.76 12.45 -1.72
CA VAL A 502 -11.77 13.54 -1.76
C VAL A 502 -10.52 13.18 -0.95
N ARG A 503 -10.67 12.58 0.23
CA ARG A 503 -9.53 12.08 1.03
C ARG A 503 -8.73 11.02 0.28
N GLY A 504 -9.39 10.03 -0.32
CA GLY A 504 -8.72 8.99 -1.10
C GLY A 504 -7.98 9.54 -2.33
N LEU A 505 -8.57 10.52 -3.01
CA LEU A 505 -7.95 11.22 -4.14
C LEU A 505 -6.74 12.06 -3.69
N ALA A 506 -6.87 12.79 -2.59
CA ALA A 506 -5.79 13.58 -2.01
C ALA A 506 -4.60 12.72 -1.59
N GLY A 507 -4.84 11.60 -0.88
CA GLY A 507 -3.79 10.67 -0.47
C GLY A 507 -3.04 10.07 -1.66
N ARG A 508 -3.77 9.67 -2.71
CA ARG A 508 -3.18 9.18 -3.96
C ARG A 508 -2.34 10.25 -4.66
N PHE A 509 -2.88 11.46 -4.80
CA PHE A 509 -2.19 12.55 -5.47
C PHE A 509 -0.92 12.95 -4.72
N PHE A 510 -1.01 13.14 -3.40
CA PHE A 510 0.13 13.56 -2.59
C PHE A 510 1.24 12.53 -2.62
N SER A 511 0.93 11.24 -2.39
CA SER A 511 1.92 10.15 -2.43
C SER A 511 2.65 10.08 -3.78
N GLN A 512 1.94 10.27 -4.89
CA GLN A 512 2.53 10.20 -6.23
C GLN A 512 3.33 11.45 -6.63
N ARG A 513 2.94 12.65 -6.16
CA ARG A 513 3.43 13.92 -6.72
C ARG A 513 4.18 14.81 -5.74
N PHE A 514 3.90 14.70 -4.44
CA PHE A 514 4.41 15.61 -3.41
C PHE A 514 5.24 14.93 -2.31
N TYR A 515 5.12 13.60 -2.10
CA TYR A 515 5.94 12.92 -1.09
C TYR A 515 7.43 13.22 -1.27
N GLY A 516 7.95 13.06 -2.49
CA GLY A 516 9.37 13.30 -2.79
C GLY A 516 9.82 14.76 -2.65
N ARG A 517 8.90 15.66 -2.27
CA ARG A 517 9.13 17.09 -2.06
C ARG A 517 9.15 17.48 -0.59
N ILE A 518 8.89 16.54 0.33
CA ILE A 518 8.93 16.80 1.77
C ILE A 518 10.35 17.15 2.20
N TYR A 519 10.51 18.21 3.00
CA TYR A 519 11.81 18.63 3.51
C TYR A 519 12.18 17.82 4.75
N ARG A 520 13.09 16.85 4.58
CA ARG A 520 13.57 15.98 5.66
C ARG A 520 14.05 16.72 6.93
N PRO A 521 14.80 17.83 6.87
CA PRO A 521 15.19 18.55 8.09
C PRO A 521 13.99 19.07 8.89
N VAL A 522 12.90 19.42 8.19
CA VAL A 522 11.67 19.91 8.79
C VAL A 522 10.90 18.74 9.42
N THR A 523 10.88 17.58 8.77
CA THR A 523 10.28 16.36 9.35
C THR A 523 11.02 15.91 10.60
N ASP A 524 12.34 15.96 10.58
CA ASP A 524 13.18 15.62 11.74
C ASP A 524 12.91 16.59 12.89
N LEU A 525 12.77 17.89 12.61
CA LEU A 525 12.38 18.89 13.61
C LEU A 525 10.98 18.60 14.19
N VAL A 526 10.00 18.26 13.36
CA VAL A 526 8.65 17.87 13.80
C VAL A 526 8.69 16.66 14.74
N ALA A 527 9.43 15.60 14.36
CA ALA A 527 9.57 14.40 15.16
C ALA A 527 10.21 14.70 16.54
N ARG A 528 11.27 15.51 16.55
CA ARG A 528 11.94 15.94 17.78
C ARG A 528 11.04 16.77 18.68
N LEU A 529 10.26 17.69 18.12
CA LEU A 529 9.28 18.47 18.88
C LEU A 529 8.20 17.57 19.50
N ARG A 530 7.69 16.59 18.75
CA ARG A 530 6.73 15.60 19.27
C ARG A 530 7.33 14.77 20.41
N ALA A 531 8.60 14.37 20.30
CA ALA A 531 9.30 13.63 21.34
C ALA A 531 9.41 14.42 22.67
N THR A 532 9.36 15.75 22.63
CA THR A 532 9.28 16.58 23.85
C THR A 532 7.88 16.61 24.50
N GLY A 533 6.91 15.88 23.96
CA GLY A 533 5.51 15.87 24.42
C GLY A 533 4.74 17.14 24.06
N ARG A 534 5.25 17.94 23.12
CA ARG A 534 4.65 19.23 22.74
C ARG A 534 3.76 19.09 21.51
N PRO A 535 2.57 19.70 21.51
CA PRO A 535 1.72 19.78 20.33
C PRO A 535 2.42 20.40 19.12
N VAL A 536 2.36 19.71 17.98
CA VAL A 536 2.71 20.27 16.67
C VAL A 536 1.42 20.47 15.88
N TRP A 537 1.22 21.67 15.37
CA TRP A 537 0.06 22.05 14.57
C TRP A 537 0.46 22.46 13.17
N ILE A 538 -0.41 22.21 12.21
CA ILE A 538 -0.25 22.62 10.83
C ILE A 538 -1.27 23.69 10.50
N ALA A 539 -0.82 24.78 9.87
CA ALA A 539 -1.66 25.85 9.37
C ALA A 539 -1.50 25.95 7.85
N SER A 540 -2.60 26.02 7.12
CA SER A 540 -2.58 26.16 5.66
C SER A 540 -3.81 26.90 5.17
N ASP A 541 -3.71 27.55 4.01
CA ASP A 541 -4.84 28.13 3.29
C ASP A 541 -5.37 27.21 2.18
N SER A 542 -4.73 26.07 1.96
CA SER A 542 -5.16 25.03 1.03
C SER A 542 -6.33 24.20 1.57
N PRO A 543 -7.06 23.48 0.69
CA PRO A 543 -8.10 22.55 1.12
C PRO A 543 -7.57 21.53 2.14
N ARG A 544 -8.32 21.32 3.24
CA ARG A 544 -7.90 20.49 4.37
C ARG A 544 -7.45 19.09 3.97
N TRP A 545 -8.16 18.43 3.06
CA TRP A 545 -7.90 17.02 2.71
C TRP A 545 -6.53 16.80 2.06
N ILE A 546 -6.03 17.75 1.27
CA ILE A 546 -4.69 17.61 0.67
C ILE A 546 -3.58 17.92 1.68
N VAL A 547 -3.85 18.81 2.64
CA VAL A 547 -2.93 19.06 3.76
C VAL A 547 -2.88 17.85 4.69
N GLU A 548 -4.04 17.27 5.03
CA GLU A 548 -4.15 16.02 5.79
C GLU A 548 -3.36 14.89 5.13
N ALA A 549 -3.47 14.74 3.80
CA ALA A 549 -2.69 13.74 3.06
C ALA A 549 -1.18 13.95 3.19
N GLY A 550 -0.71 15.21 3.25
CA GLY A 550 0.71 15.52 3.38
C GLY A 550 1.25 15.36 4.80
N ILE A 551 0.44 15.69 5.80
CA ILE A 551 0.86 15.67 7.22
C ILE A 551 0.74 14.28 7.83
N GLU A 552 0.03 13.36 7.18
CA GLU A 552 0.04 11.92 7.48
C GLU A 552 1.48 11.39 7.50
N PHE A 553 2.32 11.82 6.54
CA PHE A 553 3.75 11.46 6.46
C PHE A 553 4.60 12.03 7.60
N LEU A 554 4.05 12.93 8.40
CA LEU A 554 4.71 13.55 9.55
C LEU A 554 4.20 12.99 10.88
N GLU A 555 3.30 11.99 10.83
CA GLU A 555 2.62 11.40 11.98
C GLU A 555 1.92 12.45 12.85
N ILE A 556 1.34 13.47 12.22
CA ILE A 556 0.54 14.48 12.90
C ILE A 556 -0.93 14.08 12.81
N GLU A 557 -1.64 14.16 13.93
CA GLU A 557 -3.07 13.86 13.96
C GLU A 557 -3.87 14.88 13.11
N PRO A 558 -4.88 14.43 12.32
CA PRO A 558 -5.71 15.32 11.49
C PRO A 558 -6.36 16.48 12.25
N GLU A 559 -6.67 16.29 13.54
CA GLU A 559 -7.26 17.32 14.42
C GLU A 559 -6.28 18.47 14.68
N ARG A 560 -5.00 18.27 14.40
CA ARG A 560 -3.96 19.30 14.49
C ARG A 560 -3.72 20.04 13.18
N VAL A 561 -4.59 19.85 12.18
CA VAL A 561 -4.60 20.59 10.92
C VAL A 561 -5.63 21.70 10.97
N ALA A 562 -5.16 22.94 10.84
CA ALA A 562 -5.99 24.11 10.67
C ALA A 562 -5.83 24.64 9.24
N ALA A 563 -6.63 24.06 8.35
CA ALA A 563 -6.63 24.34 6.91
C ALA A 563 -8.01 24.83 6.41
N MET A 564 -8.13 25.14 5.12
CA MET A 564 -9.40 25.56 4.51
C MET A 564 -10.37 24.36 4.49
N ASP A 565 -11.47 24.44 5.24
CA ASP A 565 -12.39 23.34 5.46
C ASP A 565 -13.82 23.73 5.03
N LEU A 566 -14.62 22.74 4.64
CA LEU A 566 -16.03 22.88 4.29
C LEU A 566 -16.92 22.18 5.31
N VAL A 567 -18.16 22.64 5.44
CA VAL A 567 -19.18 21.90 6.18
C VAL A 567 -19.47 20.60 5.43
N VAL A 568 -19.42 19.49 6.16
CA VAL A 568 -19.78 18.15 5.66
C VAL A 568 -21.19 17.85 6.15
N GLN A 569 -22.07 17.47 5.24
CA GLN A 569 -23.43 17.07 5.55
C GLN A 569 -23.70 15.73 4.87
N ASP A 570 -24.10 14.73 5.66
CA ASP A 570 -24.38 13.36 5.19
C ASP A 570 -23.20 12.75 4.39
N GLY A 571 -21.97 13.04 4.83
CA GLY A 571 -20.72 12.57 4.19
C GLY A 571 -20.35 13.29 2.89
N VAL A 572 -21.07 14.36 2.52
CA VAL A 572 -20.85 15.15 1.30
C VAL A 572 -20.38 16.56 1.66
N LEU A 573 -19.40 17.05 0.90
CA LEU A 573 -18.87 18.40 1.05
C LEU A 573 -19.89 19.44 0.57
N THR A 574 -20.20 20.42 1.40
CA THR A 574 -21.06 21.55 0.99
C THR A 574 -20.22 22.72 0.49
N ALA A 575 -20.84 23.72 -0.16
CA ALA A 575 -20.14 24.95 -0.56
C ALA A 575 -19.87 25.93 0.61
N LYS A 576 -20.24 25.56 1.85
CA LYS A 576 -20.13 26.45 3.02
C LYS A 576 -18.77 26.24 3.69
N LEU A 577 -17.93 27.27 3.68
CA LEU A 577 -16.66 27.28 4.40
C LEU A 577 -16.87 27.22 5.91
N LYS A 578 -16.04 26.44 6.59
CA LYS A 578 -15.83 26.53 8.04
C LYS A 578 -14.81 27.63 8.31
N LYS A 579 -15.02 28.42 9.38
CA LYS A 579 -14.02 29.40 9.80
C LYS A 579 -12.80 28.66 10.38
N PRO A 580 -11.58 28.86 9.83
CA PRO A 580 -10.38 28.27 10.42
C PRO A 580 -10.19 28.82 11.84
N ALA A 581 -9.96 27.93 12.80
CA ALA A 581 -9.93 28.30 14.21
C ALA A 581 -8.53 28.14 14.83
N VAL A 582 -7.45 28.37 14.07
CA VAL A 582 -6.04 28.19 14.51
C VAL A 582 -5.82 28.76 15.93
N LYS A 583 -6.16 30.05 16.14
CA LYS A 583 -5.97 30.72 17.45
C LYS A 583 -6.76 30.09 18.59
N LYS A 584 -7.97 29.58 18.32
CA LYS A 584 -8.83 28.95 19.33
C LYS A 584 -8.34 27.53 19.62
N ALA A 585 -7.85 26.83 18.61
CA ALA A 585 -7.37 25.45 18.70
C ALA A 585 -6.02 25.34 19.43
N LEU A 586 -5.14 26.34 19.28
CA LEU A 586 -3.82 26.35 19.92
C LEU A 586 -3.88 26.52 21.45
N GLY A 587 -4.93 27.14 22.00
CA GLY A 587 -5.13 27.40 23.44
C GLY A 587 -4.14 28.39 24.08
N ARG A 588 -2.94 28.55 23.51
CA ARG A 588 -1.86 29.45 23.93
C ARG A 588 -1.04 29.90 22.72
N ARG A 589 -0.19 30.92 22.89
CA ARG A 589 0.70 31.36 21.80
C ARG A 589 1.74 30.28 21.48
N PRO A 590 2.07 30.09 20.20
CA PRO A 590 3.07 29.10 19.80
C PRO A 590 4.47 29.54 20.20
N SER A 591 5.26 28.60 20.74
CA SER A 591 6.65 28.85 21.12
C SER A 591 7.61 28.73 19.94
N LEU A 592 7.19 28.03 18.88
CA LEU A 592 7.87 27.96 17.60
C LEU A 592 6.84 28.14 16.48
N VAL A 593 7.18 28.99 15.51
CA VAL A 593 6.46 29.07 14.24
C VAL A 593 7.46 28.90 13.10
N VAL A 594 7.13 28.04 12.15
CA VAL A 594 7.89 27.86 10.92
C VAL A 594 6.97 28.16 9.74
N GLY A 595 7.42 29.00 8.80
CA GLY A 595 6.63 29.39 7.63
C GLY A 595 7.51 29.86 6.49
N GLY A 596 6.95 29.99 5.30
CA GLY A 596 7.70 30.29 4.08
C GLY A 596 6.98 31.16 3.05
N SER A 597 5.73 31.57 3.31
CA SER A 597 4.97 32.43 2.39
C SER A 597 4.70 33.83 2.97
N GLU A 598 4.33 34.77 2.08
CA GLU A 598 3.81 36.10 2.48
C GLU A 598 2.53 35.98 3.32
N ASP A 599 1.67 35.02 2.97
CA ASP A 599 0.42 34.71 3.69
C ASP A 599 0.72 34.16 5.11
N GLY A 600 1.92 33.60 5.31
CA GLY A 600 2.48 33.16 6.58
C GLY A 600 3.03 34.27 7.51
N ASP A 601 3.12 35.54 7.09
CA ASP A 601 3.67 36.62 7.94
C ASP A 601 2.89 36.77 9.26
N ALA A 602 1.55 36.75 9.19
CA ALA A 602 0.70 36.83 10.38
C ALA A 602 0.91 35.64 11.33
N LEU A 603 1.22 34.46 10.77
CA LEU A 603 1.53 33.26 11.54
C LEU A 603 2.90 33.40 12.21
N LEU A 604 3.94 33.78 11.49
CA LEU A 604 5.29 34.01 12.01
C LEU A 604 5.29 35.06 13.14
N ARG A 605 4.52 36.14 12.99
CA ARG A 605 4.33 37.17 14.02
C ARG A 605 3.60 36.68 15.28
N SER A 606 2.90 35.54 15.21
CA SER A 606 2.15 35.00 16.34
C SER A 606 3.03 34.26 17.37
N SER A 607 4.28 33.94 17.01
CA SER A 607 5.22 33.26 17.90
C SER A 607 5.51 34.07 19.16
N SER A 608 5.46 33.43 20.32
CA SER A 608 5.94 33.97 21.59
C SER A 608 7.39 33.59 21.89
N GLY A 609 7.97 32.67 21.12
CA GLY A 609 9.35 32.23 21.26
C GLY A 609 10.14 32.50 19.99
N ARG A 610 10.27 31.50 19.14
CA ARG A 610 11.05 31.59 17.89
C ARG A 610 10.17 31.56 16.65
N ALA A 611 10.62 32.27 15.63
CA ALA A 611 10.06 32.21 14.29
C ALA A 611 11.18 31.87 13.31
N LEU A 612 10.91 30.92 12.42
CA LEU A 612 11.80 30.44 11.38
C LEU A 612 11.14 30.63 10.02
N LEU A 613 11.76 31.46 9.19
CA LEU A 613 11.35 31.69 7.81
C LEU A 613 12.12 30.74 6.89
N ILE A 614 11.41 29.89 6.15
CA ILE A 614 11.97 29.04 5.09
C ILE A 614 11.79 29.76 3.75
N THR A 615 12.85 29.85 2.96
CA THR A 615 12.83 30.47 1.63
C THR A 615 13.30 29.50 0.56
N HIS A 616 13.01 29.80 -0.72
CA HIS A 616 13.34 28.94 -1.87
C HIS A 616 14.06 29.71 -2.98
N GLY A 617 15.13 30.44 -2.65
CA GLY A 617 15.87 31.29 -3.59
C GLY A 617 15.12 32.52 -4.15
N ARG A 618 13.83 32.68 -3.82
CA ARG A 618 12.97 33.82 -4.17
C ARG A 618 12.17 34.28 -2.95
N ALA A 619 12.89 34.73 -1.92
CA ALA A 619 12.25 35.26 -0.73
C ALA A 619 11.62 36.64 -1.01
N ASP A 620 10.42 36.88 -0.49
CA ASP A 620 9.82 38.23 -0.52
C ASP A 620 10.74 39.23 0.21
N PRO A 621 11.17 40.32 -0.45
CA PRO A 621 12.05 41.30 0.17
C PRO A 621 11.45 41.97 1.42
N GLY A 622 10.12 42.11 1.48
CA GLY A 622 9.41 42.68 2.62
C GLY A 622 9.45 41.75 3.84
N LEU A 623 9.27 40.45 3.62
CA LEU A 623 9.30 39.41 4.64
C LEU A 623 10.73 39.18 5.15
N LEU A 624 11.74 39.19 4.28
CA LEU A 624 13.15 39.19 4.70
C LEU A 624 13.51 40.42 5.54
N LYS A 625 13.05 41.61 5.15
CA LYS A 625 13.24 42.84 5.93
C LYS A 625 12.57 42.74 7.29
N THR A 626 11.38 42.14 7.34
CA THR A 626 10.68 41.84 8.60
C THR A 626 11.46 40.86 9.47
N ALA A 627 11.92 39.75 8.90
CA ALA A 627 12.69 38.72 9.59
C ALA A 627 13.94 39.33 10.24
N ARG A 628 14.72 40.12 9.48
CA ARG A 628 15.89 40.86 10.01
C ARG A 628 15.52 41.82 11.14
N LYS A 629 14.46 42.61 10.98
CA LYS A 629 14.00 43.56 12.00
C LYS A 629 13.52 42.88 13.29
N LYS A 630 12.97 41.66 13.17
CA LYS A 630 12.40 40.89 14.29
C LYS A 630 13.35 39.83 14.85
N GLY A 631 14.53 39.65 14.27
CA GLY A 631 15.48 38.61 14.65
C GLY A 631 14.96 37.19 14.39
N TRP A 632 14.14 37.01 13.35
CA TRP A 632 13.71 35.67 12.94
C TRP A 632 14.85 34.91 12.30
N LEU A 633 14.86 33.59 12.53
CA LEU A 633 15.76 32.69 11.85
C LEU A 633 15.34 32.59 10.37
N VAL A 634 16.32 32.51 9.46
CA VAL A 634 16.05 32.39 8.02
C VAL A 634 16.84 31.22 7.46
N GLN A 635 16.15 30.23 6.91
CA GLN A 635 16.72 29.11 6.19
C GLN A 635 16.34 29.21 4.72
N ASP A 636 17.32 29.18 3.83
CA ASP A 636 17.08 29.05 2.39
C ASP A 636 17.26 27.58 1.98
N PHE A 637 16.23 27.00 1.37
CA PHE A 637 16.32 25.71 0.70
C PHE A 637 16.47 25.95 -0.82
N PRO A 638 17.37 25.23 -1.51
CA PRO A 638 17.65 25.43 -2.92
C PRO A 638 16.53 24.94 -3.85
#